data_AF-A0A6G0UZ44-F1
#
_entry.id   AF-A0A6G0UZ44-F1
#
_cell.length_a   1.000
_cell.length_b   1.000
_cell.length_c   1.000
_cell.angle_alpha   90.00
_cell.angle_beta   90.00
_cell.angle_gamma   90.00
#
_symmetry.space_group_name_H-M   'P 1'
#
loop_
_entity.id
_entity.type
_entity.pdbx_description
1 polymer ?
#
loop_
_entity_poly.entity_id
_entity_poly.type
_entity_poly.pdbx_seq_one_letter_code
_entity_poly.pdbx_strand_id
1 'polypeptide(L)'
;MTISQYASLIAGFSGGTASTLVCHPLDLLKIRYSVNDATSLRPQYRSYFHAATCIIKAEGIRGLYQGLSPNLVAAPLSWGLYFHFYHQMRPHLDFIPDKFELRNLATGCLAGAVVAAITNPLWVAKTRLCLQYEGKTKKYRSLFHCLQRIAVDEGLRGLYKGFGPALFGTLHGGIQFTIYNFLKDRKCRNEKIPQGSQLPITDYFIFSAISKVLATSSTYPYQVVRARLQDHHTNYLSSKDVIMKTVKREGIGGLYKGMFLATLRQLPGGVVTYVVYEKVKQFIEDFDRMKADGPVDYHWGYSEKNGPDTWPGTCAEGFRQSPIDFAASELDITFLPRIHFIHYRRAGSVKAKNTGFSVTVSGFDAWGEYRPYIFGGGLEKYKLDHFHFHWAQDHLNGSEHTVGTLHYPAEVHFVHVKDGYNLQEALGQPDGIAVVGVLLTLGDDGRSLAKFDKNLRKVNETTDHAVIHGFICDTMLPMNTEAFYRYEGSLTTPGCQESVIWTVLADPVSITQEQLDTLRKIRSHVDIEHNSRPVQPLNRRKISFRPSTIVKMRYTHAIVVRIPDKVKFEDKKLGKSVDLAAARKEQEDLNETLREAGVEIIELAPDENAPEVFSLFPDDAVIIVNGTALVTRPKKGNTTRSPEIKLILKDLAWQILETPETEHGKTVVLEGSDVLFTGKEIFVGIRKNGTNMEGALVVGRTFPDIPVVPIQMNGKLPLKFYVSVAADGVLTTSTNKEAVNIRTKMEREASYRYKVLTLEKEEAVNCISVNDHLIFRTDVGELKYGLLERPTELWGVTATELSKFGVPLSKFCLLVKKIRSAKNILPS
;
A
#
# COMPACT_ATOMS: atom_id res chain seq x y z
N MET A 1 -21.16 32.25 11.75
CA MET A 1 -21.18 32.64 10.33
C MET A 1 -20.59 31.49 9.53
N THR A 2 -21.38 30.86 8.67
CA THR A 2 -20.95 29.75 7.81
C THR A 2 -20.19 30.29 6.60
N ILE A 3 -19.12 29.62 6.16
CA ILE A 3 -18.29 30.06 5.00
C ILE A 3 -19.14 30.03 3.72
N SER A 4 -20.19 29.21 3.70
CA SER A 4 -21.20 29.04 2.66
C SER A 4 -21.89 30.34 2.26
N GLN A 5 -22.08 31.30 3.19
CA GLN A 5 -22.58 32.63 2.86
C GLN A 5 -21.69 33.39 1.87
N TYR A 6 -20.41 33.03 1.80
CA TYR A 6 -19.44 33.58 0.87
C TYR A 6 -18.99 32.56 -0.19
N ALA A 7 -19.57 31.36 -0.27
CA ALA A 7 -19.16 30.31 -1.22
C ALA A 7 -19.18 30.80 -2.66
N SER A 8 -20.27 31.45 -3.08
CA SER A 8 -20.40 32.00 -4.44
C SER A 8 -19.39 33.13 -4.70
N LEU A 9 -19.06 33.92 -3.67
CA LEU A 9 -18.07 35.00 -3.76
C LEU A 9 -16.65 34.45 -3.91
N ILE A 10 -16.28 33.47 -3.08
CA ILE A 10 -14.96 32.82 -3.09
C ILE A 10 -14.77 32.01 -4.37
N ALA A 11 -15.77 31.23 -4.77
CA ALA A 11 -15.78 30.51 -6.04
C ALA A 11 -15.66 31.44 -7.24
N GLY A 12 -16.38 32.56 -7.25
CA GLY A 12 -16.29 33.58 -8.28
C GLY A 12 -14.90 34.23 -8.37
N PHE A 13 -14.31 34.54 -7.21
CA PHE A 13 -12.95 35.10 -7.14
C PHE A 13 -11.89 34.10 -7.63
N SER A 14 -11.97 32.85 -7.20
CA SER A 14 -11.07 31.76 -7.59
C SER A 14 -11.17 31.46 -9.09
N GLY A 15 -12.38 31.34 -9.63
CA GLY A 15 -12.62 31.11 -11.05
C GLY A 15 -12.16 32.28 -11.94
N GLY A 16 -12.36 33.52 -11.48
CA GLY A 16 -11.85 34.72 -12.16
C GLY A 16 -10.32 34.79 -12.17
N THR A 17 -9.68 34.40 -11.06
CA THR A 17 -8.21 34.36 -10.90
C THR A 17 -7.59 33.28 -11.79
N ALA A 18 -8.10 32.05 -11.74
CA ALA A 18 -7.62 30.94 -12.56
C ALA A 18 -7.77 31.23 -14.05
N SER A 19 -8.94 31.74 -14.48
CA SER A 19 -9.18 32.15 -15.87
C SER A 19 -8.23 33.25 -16.32
N THR A 20 -7.96 34.23 -15.44
CA THR A 20 -6.98 35.29 -15.70
C THR A 20 -5.59 34.71 -15.91
N LEU A 21 -5.13 33.77 -15.07
CA LEU A 21 -3.82 33.12 -15.22
C LEU A 21 -3.71 32.32 -16.53
N VAL A 22 -4.73 31.53 -16.87
CA VAL A 22 -4.72 30.71 -18.08
C VAL A 22 -4.77 31.58 -19.34
N CYS A 23 -5.58 32.64 -19.34
CA CYS A 23 -5.84 33.45 -20.53
C CYS A 23 -4.93 34.68 -20.67
N HIS A 24 -4.09 35.00 -19.68
CA HIS A 24 -3.24 36.20 -19.73
C HIS A 24 -2.32 36.29 -20.96
N PRO A 25 -1.72 35.20 -21.47
CA PRO A 25 -0.95 35.26 -22.71
C PRO A 25 -1.75 35.80 -23.90
N LEU A 26 -3.04 35.45 -24.01
CA LEU A 26 -3.93 35.97 -25.06
C LEU A 26 -4.26 37.46 -24.84
N ASP A 27 -4.43 37.88 -23.57
CA ASP A 27 -4.63 39.28 -23.20
C ASP A 27 -3.43 40.15 -23.59
N LEU A 28 -2.20 39.67 -23.33
CA LEU A 28 -0.97 40.39 -23.69
C LEU A 28 -0.88 40.60 -25.20
N LEU A 29 -1.03 39.52 -25.97
CA LEU A 29 -0.92 39.56 -27.42
C LEU A 29 -2.02 40.46 -28.04
N LYS A 30 -3.24 40.42 -27.49
CA LYS A 30 -4.33 41.30 -27.89
C LYS A 30 -3.93 42.77 -27.72
N ILE A 31 -3.47 43.15 -26.53
CA ILE A 31 -3.12 44.55 -26.23
C ILE A 31 -2.00 45.06 -27.15
N ARG A 32 -0.95 44.26 -27.34
CA ARG A 32 0.18 44.62 -28.21
C ARG A 32 -0.26 44.79 -29.67
N TYR A 33 -1.17 43.95 -30.16
CA TYR A 33 -1.71 44.08 -31.51
C TYR A 33 -2.67 45.26 -31.68
N SER A 34 -3.52 45.56 -30.68
CA SER A 34 -4.48 46.67 -30.75
C SER A 34 -3.79 48.04 -30.85
N VAL A 35 -2.60 48.20 -30.25
CA VAL A 35 -1.82 49.45 -30.35
C VAL A 35 -0.81 49.45 -31.50
N ASN A 36 -0.62 48.35 -32.21
CA ASN A 36 0.35 48.33 -33.31
C ASN A 36 -0.18 49.12 -34.52
N ASP A 37 0.45 50.27 -34.78
CA ASP A 37 0.13 51.22 -35.86
C ASP A 37 1.15 51.19 -37.02
N ALA A 38 1.95 50.11 -37.12
CA ALA A 38 3.00 49.94 -38.12
C ALA A 38 4.14 50.97 -38.06
N THR A 39 4.30 51.70 -36.96
CA THR A 39 5.45 52.59 -36.72
C THR A 39 6.65 51.82 -36.14
N SER A 40 7.86 52.34 -36.33
CA SER A 40 9.11 51.76 -35.79
C SER A 40 9.25 51.86 -34.27
N LEU A 41 8.33 52.54 -33.58
CA LEU A 41 8.34 52.70 -32.11
C LEU A 41 8.12 51.37 -31.38
N ARG A 42 7.48 50.40 -32.05
CA ARG A 42 7.04 49.12 -31.50
C ARG A 42 7.56 47.95 -32.35
N PRO A 43 7.81 46.76 -31.76
CA PRO A 43 8.14 45.56 -32.53
C PRO A 43 7.04 45.21 -33.52
N GLN A 44 7.43 44.91 -34.76
CA GLN A 44 6.51 44.50 -35.81
C GLN A 44 6.42 42.97 -35.86
N TYR A 45 5.19 42.45 -35.73
CA TYR A 45 4.92 41.02 -35.73
C TYR A 45 4.17 40.61 -36.99
N ARG A 46 4.63 39.53 -37.64
CA ARG A 46 3.99 38.96 -38.85
C ARG A 46 2.69 38.23 -38.55
N SER A 47 2.59 37.61 -37.38
CA SER A 47 1.42 36.87 -36.89
C SER A 47 1.39 36.84 -35.36
N TYR A 48 0.25 36.44 -34.78
CA TYR A 48 0.14 36.23 -33.34
C TYR A 48 1.12 35.16 -32.82
N PHE A 49 1.33 34.08 -33.59
CA PHE A 49 2.31 33.05 -33.28
C PHE A 49 3.74 33.59 -33.30
N HIS A 50 4.08 34.38 -34.33
CA HIS A 50 5.38 35.03 -34.42
C HIS A 50 5.61 35.97 -33.22
N ALA A 51 4.59 36.74 -32.80
CA ALA A 51 4.67 37.57 -31.62
C ALA A 51 4.95 36.75 -30.34
N ALA A 52 4.22 35.65 -30.13
CA ALA A 52 4.43 34.77 -28.98
C ALA A 52 5.85 34.17 -28.97
N THR A 53 6.33 33.66 -30.11
CA THR A 53 7.67 33.09 -30.23
C THR A 53 8.76 34.13 -29.99
N CYS A 54 8.62 35.36 -30.51
CA CYS A 54 9.57 36.44 -30.25
C CYS A 54 9.65 36.79 -28.76
N ILE A 55 8.52 36.88 -28.07
CA ILE A 55 8.47 37.16 -26.63
C ILE A 55 9.14 36.03 -25.83
N ILE A 56 8.81 34.77 -26.14
CA ILE A 56 9.39 33.60 -25.47
C ILE A 56 10.90 33.53 -25.70
N LYS A 57 11.39 33.82 -26.91
CA LYS A 57 12.84 33.83 -27.20
C LYS A 57 13.59 34.92 -26.44
N ALA A 58 12.95 36.06 -26.16
CA ALA A 58 13.60 37.20 -25.52
C ALA A 58 13.53 37.19 -23.98
N GLU A 59 12.38 36.83 -23.39
CA GLU A 59 12.16 36.87 -21.93
C GLU A 59 11.64 35.54 -21.35
N GLY A 60 11.64 34.46 -22.15
CA GLY A 60 11.06 33.18 -21.76
C GLY A 60 9.54 33.21 -21.64
N ILE A 61 8.96 32.14 -21.09
CA ILE A 61 7.50 32.02 -20.88
C ILE A 61 6.97 33.14 -19.95
N ARG A 62 7.80 33.62 -19.02
CA ARG A 62 7.46 34.71 -18.11
C ARG A 62 7.15 36.02 -18.84
N GLY A 63 7.73 36.26 -20.02
CA GLY A 63 7.42 37.41 -20.86
C GLY A 63 5.94 37.46 -21.29
N LEU A 64 5.30 36.30 -21.50
CA LEU A 64 3.87 36.23 -21.83
C LEU A 64 2.95 36.65 -20.67
N TYR A 65 3.48 36.71 -19.45
CA TYR A 65 2.77 37.08 -18.23
C TYR A 65 3.00 38.53 -17.81
N GLN A 66 3.60 39.34 -18.68
CA GLN A 66 3.83 40.74 -18.42
C GLN A 66 2.49 41.50 -18.28
N GLY A 67 2.35 42.28 -17.19
CA GLY A 67 1.10 42.98 -16.86
C GLY A 67 0.03 42.12 -16.20
N LEU A 68 0.39 40.94 -15.68
CA LEU A 68 -0.53 40.06 -14.96
C LEU A 68 -1.04 40.67 -13.64
N SER A 69 -0.17 41.33 -12.86
CA SER A 69 -0.54 41.81 -11.52
C SER A 69 -1.70 42.83 -11.49
N PRO A 70 -1.78 43.84 -12.38
CA PRO A 70 -2.99 44.66 -12.51
C PRO A 70 -4.24 43.86 -12.89
N ASN A 71 -4.10 42.82 -13.72
CA ASN A 71 -5.22 42.01 -14.19
C ASN A 71 -5.83 41.16 -13.07
N LEU A 72 -4.96 40.57 -12.23
CA LEU A 72 -5.35 39.79 -11.04
C LEU A 72 -6.10 40.61 -9.99
N VAL A 73 -5.85 41.91 -9.91
CA VAL A 73 -6.58 42.81 -8.99
C VAL A 73 -7.83 43.38 -9.68
N ALA A 74 -7.69 43.87 -10.91
CA ALA A 74 -8.75 44.58 -11.62
C ALA A 74 -9.93 43.66 -11.96
N ALA A 75 -9.68 42.45 -12.45
CA ALA A 75 -10.76 41.58 -12.94
C ALA A 75 -11.67 41.09 -11.80
N PRO A 76 -11.16 40.54 -10.68
CA PRO A 76 -12.02 40.14 -9.56
C PRO A 76 -12.72 41.32 -8.91
N LEU A 77 -12.02 42.45 -8.73
CA LEU A 77 -12.61 43.68 -8.19
C LEU A 77 -13.75 44.20 -9.08
N SER A 78 -13.59 44.14 -10.40
CA SER A 78 -14.62 44.57 -11.35
C SER A 78 -15.88 43.72 -11.24
N TRP A 79 -15.75 42.39 -11.18
CA TRP A 79 -16.90 41.49 -11.04
C TRP A 79 -17.61 41.65 -9.71
N GLY A 80 -16.86 41.73 -8.60
CA GLY A 80 -17.43 41.93 -7.27
C GLY A 80 -18.20 43.24 -7.14
N LEU A 81 -17.60 44.35 -7.58
CA LEU A 81 -18.26 45.66 -7.57
C LEU A 81 -19.44 45.70 -8.54
N TYR A 82 -19.34 45.08 -9.71
CA TYR A 82 -20.44 45.04 -10.69
C TYR A 82 -21.69 44.38 -10.10
N PHE A 83 -21.57 43.19 -9.52
CA PHE A 83 -22.71 42.52 -8.91
C PHE A 83 -23.26 43.30 -7.72
N HIS A 84 -22.39 43.88 -6.89
CA HIS A 84 -22.81 44.70 -5.76
C HIS A 84 -23.66 45.91 -6.21
N PHE A 85 -23.13 46.73 -7.12
CA PHE A 85 -23.86 47.91 -7.60
C PHE A 85 -25.07 47.54 -8.46
N TYR A 86 -25.02 46.45 -9.24
CA TYR A 86 -26.17 45.99 -10.00
C TYR A 86 -27.36 45.67 -9.07
N HIS A 87 -27.14 44.92 -7.99
CA HIS A 87 -28.21 44.58 -7.04
C HIS A 87 -28.69 45.78 -6.24
N GLN A 88 -27.79 46.70 -5.86
CA GLN A 88 -28.19 47.93 -5.16
C GLN A 88 -28.98 48.89 -6.04
N MET A 89 -28.61 49.04 -7.32
CA MET A 89 -29.22 50.02 -8.22
C MET A 89 -30.52 49.52 -8.85
N ARG A 90 -30.70 48.21 -9.00
CA ARG A 90 -31.86 47.62 -9.68
C ARG A 90 -33.22 48.07 -9.10
N PRO A 91 -33.46 48.04 -7.77
CA PRO A 91 -34.73 48.47 -7.19
C PRO A 91 -35.04 49.96 -7.42
N HIS A 92 -34.01 50.80 -7.57
CA HIS A 92 -34.18 52.23 -7.81
C HIS A 92 -34.58 52.57 -9.25
N LEU A 93 -34.59 51.58 -10.16
CA LEU A 93 -34.90 51.75 -11.58
C LEU A 93 -36.23 51.11 -11.98
N ASP A 94 -37.09 50.78 -11.01
CA ASP A 94 -38.41 50.17 -11.25
C ASP A 94 -39.39 51.07 -12.02
N PHE A 95 -39.09 52.36 -12.16
CA PHE A 95 -39.85 53.27 -13.04
C PHE A 95 -39.61 53.01 -14.54
N ILE A 96 -38.56 52.28 -14.92
CA ILE A 96 -38.28 51.89 -16.30
C ILE A 96 -39.10 50.63 -16.63
N PRO A 97 -40.00 50.68 -17.63
CA PRO A 97 -40.79 49.51 -18.02
C PRO A 97 -39.88 48.34 -18.39
N ASP A 98 -40.22 47.13 -17.92
CA ASP A 98 -39.46 45.91 -18.22
C ASP A 98 -39.73 45.35 -19.64
N LYS A 99 -40.08 46.24 -20.57
CA LYS A 99 -40.25 45.90 -21.99
C LYS A 99 -38.88 45.83 -22.65
N PHE A 100 -38.64 44.76 -23.40
CA PHE A 100 -37.39 44.55 -24.16
C PHE A 100 -36.10 44.63 -23.32
N GLU A 101 -36.15 44.23 -22.05
CA GLU A 101 -34.96 44.16 -21.18
C GLU A 101 -34.26 45.51 -20.94
N LEU A 102 -34.97 46.62 -21.23
CA LEU A 102 -34.40 47.98 -21.17
C LEU A 102 -33.97 48.36 -19.75
N ARG A 103 -34.72 47.90 -18.74
CA ARG A 103 -34.38 48.09 -17.31
C ARG A 103 -33.08 47.38 -16.94
N ASN A 104 -32.91 46.13 -17.36
CA ASN A 104 -31.69 45.35 -17.11
C ASN A 104 -30.49 45.97 -17.84
N LEU A 105 -30.69 46.47 -19.07
CA LEU A 105 -29.67 47.20 -19.81
C LEU A 105 -29.24 48.49 -19.10
N ALA A 106 -30.20 49.33 -18.67
CA ALA A 106 -29.91 50.58 -17.98
C ALA A 106 -29.18 50.34 -16.65
N THR A 107 -29.64 49.35 -15.88
CA THR A 107 -29.01 48.93 -14.62
C THR A 107 -27.57 48.45 -14.86
N GLY A 108 -27.36 47.60 -15.86
CA GLY A 108 -26.03 47.10 -16.23
C GLY A 108 -25.08 48.22 -16.69
N CYS A 109 -25.59 49.20 -17.45
CA CYS A 109 -24.80 50.34 -17.91
C CYS A 109 -24.37 51.25 -16.76
N LEU A 110 -25.29 51.57 -15.83
CA LEU A 110 -25.02 52.40 -14.66
C LEU A 110 -24.04 51.73 -13.70
N ALA A 111 -24.28 50.46 -13.36
CA ALA A 111 -23.36 49.68 -12.53
C ALA A 111 -21.97 49.58 -13.20
N GLY A 112 -21.93 49.31 -14.51
CA GLY A 112 -20.69 49.27 -15.28
C GLY A 112 -19.94 50.61 -15.30
N ALA A 113 -20.64 51.74 -15.33
CA ALA A 113 -20.02 53.06 -15.30
C ALA A 113 -19.35 53.36 -13.94
N VAL A 114 -20.01 53.01 -12.83
CA VAL A 114 -19.44 53.13 -11.48
C VAL A 114 -18.20 52.24 -11.33
N VAL A 115 -18.30 50.98 -11.77
CA VAL A 115 -17.16 50.05 -11.78
C VAL A 115 -16.00 50.58 -12.62
N ALA A 116 -16.29 51.15 -13.81
CA ALA A 116 -15.27 51.76 -14.64
C ALA A 116 -14.59 52.95 -13.93
N ALA A 117 -15.34 53.76 -13.17
CA ALA A 117 -14.78 54.91 -12.45
C ALA A 117 -13.78 54.48 -11.36
N ILE A 118 -14.02 53.33 -10.72
CA ILE A 118 -13.14 52.77 -9.68
C ILE A 118 -11.95 52.04 -10.30
N THR A 119 -12.18 51.24 -11.34
CA THR A 119 -11.18 50.28 -11.84
C THR A 119 -10.33 50.80 -12.99
N ASN A 120 -10.68 51.93 -13.62
CA ASN A 120 -9.93 52.44 -14.78
C ASN A 120 -8.42 52.64 -14.52
N PRO A 121 -7.97 53.16 -13.35
CA PRO A 121 -6.54 53.26 -13.04
C PRO A 121 -5.79 51.92 -13.18
N LEU A 122 -6.40 50.82 -12.73
CA LEU A 122 -5.81 49.47 -12.83
C LEU A 122 -5.74 48.99 -14.29
N TRP A 123 -6.74 49.32 -15.12
CA TRP A 123 -6.72 49.02 -16.55
C TRP A 123 -5.67 49.82 -17.32
N VAL A 124 -5.44 51.09 -16.96
CA VAL A 124 -4.33 51.89 -17.52
C VAL A 124 -2.99 51.25 -17.15
N ALA A 125 -2.83 50.86 -15.89
CA ALA A 125 -1.62 50.18 -15.44
C ALA A 125 -1.40 48.84 -16.16
N LYS A 126 -2.47 48.04 -16.38
CA LYS A 126 -2.44 46.81 -17.18
C LYS A 126 -1.88 47.09 -18.57
N THR A 127 -2.51 48.01 -19.31
CA THR A 127 -2.12 48.32 -20.69
C THR A 127 -0.66 48.78 -20.75
N ARG A 128 -0.22 49.68 -19.88
CA ARG A 128 1.16 50.19 -19.89
C ARG A 128 2.19 49.15 -19.51
N LEU A 129 1.89 48.29 -18.53
CA LEU A 129 2.77 47.18 -18.17
C LEU A 129 2.86 46.17 -19.32
N CYS A 130 1.77 45.85 -20.02
CA CYS A 130 1.79 44.97 -21.21
C CYS A 130 2.60 45.54 -22.39
N LEU A 131 2.75 46.87 -22.47
CA LEU A 131 3.41 47.59 -23.57
C LEU A 131 4.88 47.93 -23.31
N GLN A 132 5.53 47.31 -22.34
CA GLN A 132 6.99 47.40 -22.21
C GLN A 132 7.65 46.35 -23.09
N TYR A 133 8.34 46.75 -24.15
CA TYR A 133 8.90 45.83 -25.13
C TYR A 133 10.25 45.27 -24.72
N GLU A 134 10.54 44.06 -25.19
CA GLU A 134 11.78 43.35 -24.89
C GLU A 134 13.00 44.11 -25.45
N GLY A 135 14.12 44.10 -24.72
CA GLY A 135 15.36 44.80 -25.13
C GLY A 135 15.35 46.31 -24.94
N LYS A 136 14.27 46.92 -24.43
CA LYS A 136 14.22 48.32 -24.01
C LYS A 136 14.25 48.43 -22.48
N THR A 137 14.74 49.55 -21.94
CA THR A 137 14.73 49.82 -20.50
C THR A 137 13.29 49.88 -19.97
N LYS A 138 12.93 49.01 -19.03
CA LYS A 138 11.58 48.94 -18.45
C LYS A 138 11.28 50.19 -17.61
N LYS A 139 10.27 50.98 -18.00
CA LYS A 139 9.82 52.20 -17.29
C LYS A 139 9.13 51.88 -15.96
N TYR A 140 8.43 50.75 -15.87
CA TYR A 140 7.62 50.37 -14.71
C TYR A 140 8.04 48.99 -14.18
N ARG A 141 8.31 48.93 -12.86
CA ARG A 141 8.76 47.70 -12.16
C ARG A 141 7.61 46.84 -11.63
N SER A 142 6.52 47.46 -11.19
CA SER A 142 5.38 46.80 -10.55
C SER A 142 4.09 47.59 -10.76
N LEU A 143 2.93 47.04 -10.36
CA LEU A 143 1.64 47.72 -10.40
C LEU A 143 1.66 49.05 -9.62
N PHE A 144 2.08 49.02 -8.36
CA PHE A 144 2.11 50.22 -7.52
C PHE A 144 3.10 51.28 -8.04
N HIS A 145 4.28 50.85 -8.47
CA HIS A 145 5.24 51.76 -9.11
C HIS A 145 4.68 52.36 -10.41
N CYS A 146 3.91 51.59 -11.18
CA CYS A 146 3.24 52.08 -12.39
C CYS A 146 2.20 53.15 -12.05
N LEU A 147 1.28 52.87 -11.12
CA LEU A 147 0.25 53.82 -10.69
C LEU A 147 0.86 55.11 -10.12
N GLN A 148 1.87 54.98 -9.25
CA GLN A 148 2.58 56.11 -8.66
C GLN A 148 3.26 56.97 -9.76
N ARG A 149 3.99 56.35 -10.69
CA ARG A 149 4.63 57.07 -11.80
C ARG A 149 3.64 57.75 -12.70
N ILE A 150 2.49 57.15 -13.01
CA ILE A 150 1.45 57.80 -13.81
C ILE A 150 0.89 59.02 -13.08
N ALA A 151 0.62 58.88 -11.77
CA ALA A 151 0.09 59.97 -10.96
C ALA A 151 1.08 61.15 -10.86
N VAL A 152 2.38 60.87 -10.73
CA VAL A 152 3.43 61.89 -10.65
C VAL A 152 3.74 62.51 -12.02
N ASP A 153 3.91 61.69 -13.07
CA ASP A 153 4.36 62.16 -14.39
C ASP A 153 3.23 62.79 -15.21
N GLU A 154 1.98 62.31 -15.08
CA GLU A 154 0.84 62.70 -15.93
C GLU A 154 -0.38 63.22 -15.14
N GLY A 155 -0.32 63.21 -13.81
CA GLY A 155 -1.41 63.59 -12.94
C GLY A 155 -2.59 62.61 -12.97
N LEU A 156 -3.68 62.98 -12.29
CA LEU A 156 -4.91 62.18 -12.21
C LEU A 156 -5.54 61.91 -13.59
N ARG A 157 -5.38 62.83 -14.55
CA ARG A 157 -5.85 62.65 -15.92
C ARG A 157 -5.17 61.46 -16.62
N GLY A 158 -3.92 61.15 -16.28
CA GLY A 158 -3.21 59.99 -16.79
C GLY A 158 -3.85 58.66 -16.37
N LEU A 159 -4.30 58.55 -15.11
CA LEU A 159 -4.96 57.35 -14.56
C LEU A 159 -6.36 57.10 -15.15
N TYR A 160 -6.99 58.14 -15.70
CA TYR A 160 -8.32 58.07 -16.29
C TYR A 160 -8.33 58.08 -17.84
N LYS A 161 -7.16 57.92 -18.47
CA LYS A 161 -7.07 57.72 -19.92
C LYS A 161 -7.90 56.53 -20.37
N GLY A 162 -8.72 56.74 -21.39
CA GLY A 162 -9.61 55.72 -21.95
C GLY A 162 -10.91 55.48 -21.16
N PHE A 163 -11.23 56.28 -20.13
CA PHE A 163 -12.48 56.16 -19.38
C PHE A 163 -13.73 56.36 -20.27
N GLY A 164 -13.75 57.39 -21.13
CA GLY A 164 -14.86 57.64 -22.05
C GLY A 164 -15.18 56.43 -22.94
N PRO A 165 -14.20 55.89 -23.71
CA PRO A 165 -14.39 54.63 -24.44
C PRO A 165 -14.80 53.45 -23.56
N ALA A 166 -14.35 53.37 -22.30
CA ALA A 166 -14.74 52.30 -21.39
C ALA A 166 -16.24 52.33 -21.05
N LEU A 167 -16.86 53.52 -20.99
CA LEU A 167 -18.31 53.66 -20.79
C LEU A 167 -19.11 53.07 -21.96
N PHE A 168 -18.65 53.20 -23.20
CA PHE A 168 -19.27 52.51 -24.34
C PHE A 168 -19.18 50.98 -24.22
N GLY A 169 -18.19 50.48 -23.50
CA GLY A 169 -18.02 49.06 -23.24
C GLY A 169 -19.10 48.45 -22.36
N THR A 170 -19.81 49.24 -21.56
CA THR A 170 -20.89 48.73 -20.68
C THR A 170 -22.11 48.27 -21.49
N LEU A 171 -22.30 48.80 -22.71
CA LEU A 171 -23.34 48.39 -23.65
C LEU A 171 -23.15 46.96 -24.18
N HIS A 172 -21.95 46.40 -24.08
CA HIS A 172 -21.61 45.08 -24.64
C HIS A 172 -22.53 43.97 -24.14
N GLY A 173 -22.78 43.91 -22.82
CA GLY A 173 -23.64 42.88 -22.23
C GLY A 173 -25.09 43.01 -22.71
N GLY A 174 -25.57 44.24 -22.87
CA GLY A 174 -26.87 44.55 -23.45
C GLY A 174 -27.05 44.02 -24.86
N ILE A 175 -26.13 44.40 -25.75
CA ILE A 175 -26.14 43.97 -27.14
C ILE A 175 -26.10 42.44 -27.24
N GLN A 176 -25.26 41.79 -26.44
CA GLN A 176 -25.19 40.33 -26.39
C GLN A 176 -26.55 39.73 -26.01
N PHE A 177 -27.16 40.21 -24.93
CA PHE A 177 -28.43 39.67 -24.43
C PHE A 177 -29.59 39.89 -25.41
N THR A 178 -29.67 41.07 -26.02
CA THR A 178 -30.66 41.37 -27.06
C THR A 178 -30.55 40.43 -28.26
N ILE A 179 -29.33 40.19 -28.75
CA ILE A 179 -29.09 39.27 -29.88
C ILE A 179 -29.43 37.83 -29.46
N TYR A 180 -29.02 37.40 -28.26
CA TYR A 180 -29.33 36.07 -27.73
C TYR A 180 -30.84 35.81 -27.68
N ASN A 181 -31.61 36.74 -27.11
CA ASN A 181 -33.07 36.62 -27.03
C ASN A 181 -33.73 36.68 -28.41
N PHE A 182 -33.24 37.53 -29.32
CA PHE A 182 -33.72 37.56 -30.70
C PHE A 182 -33.56 36.21 -31.41
N LEU A 183 -32.40 35.56 -31.26
CA LEU A 183 -32.14 34.23 -31.84
C LEU A 183 -33.07 33.17 -31.22
N LYS A 184 -33.21 33.18 -29.90
CA LYS A 184 -34.12 32.28 -29.16
C LYS A 184 -35.57 32.45 -29.62
N ASP A 185 -36.08 33.68 -29.65
CA ASP A 185 -37.45 34.00 -30.03
C ASP A 185 -37.75 33.67 -31.49
N ARG A 186 -36.76 33.84 -32.37
CA ARG A 186 -36.88 33.49 -33.78
C ARG A 186 -36.95 31.98 -33.97
N LYS A 187 -36.14 31.20 -33.25
CA LYS A 187 -36.20 29.73 -33.27
C LYS A 187 -37.55 29.22 -32.77
N CYS A 188 -38.02 29.71 -31.62
CA CYS A 188 -39.32 29.35 -31.08
C CYS A 188 -40.47 29.69 -32.05
N ARG A 189 -40.43 30.87 -32.69
CA ARG A 189 -41.43 31.26 -33.72
C ARG A 189 -41.39 30.37 -34.96
N ASN A 190 -40.21 30.06 -35.47
CA ASN A 190 -40.04 29.23 -36.67
C ASN A 190 -40.50 27.79 -36.45
N GLU A 191 -40.28 27.24 -35.26
CA GLU A 191 -40.63 25.85 -34.92
C GLU A 191 -41.96 25.72 -34.19
N LYS A 192 -42.73 26.82 -34.06
CA LYS A 192 -44.01 26.88 -33.34
C LYS A 192 -43.93 26.36 -31.90
N ILE A 193 -42.78 26.53 -31.26
CA ILE A 193 -42.55 26.19 -29.85
C ILE A 193 -43.11 27.34 -28.99
N PRO A 194 -43.88 27.05 -27.92
CA PRO A 194 -44.38 28.07 -27.00
C PRO A 194 -43.26 28.96 -26.45
N GLN A 195 -43.52 30.27 -26.35
CA GLN A 195 -42.55 31.20 -25.75
C GLN A 195 -42.30 30.81 -24.29
N GLY A 196 -41.02 30.68 -23.93
CA GLY A 196 -40.60 30.27 -22.59
C GLY A 196 -40.27 28.78 -22.43
N SER A 197 -40.54 27.93 -23.43
CA SER A 197 -40.10 26.52 -23.41
C SER A 197 -38.58 26.39 -23.37
N GLN A 198 -38.10 25.30 -22.77
CA GLN A 198 -36.67 24.97 -22.74
C GLN A 198 -36.21 24.44 -24.10
N LEU A 199 -35.13 25.00 -24.64
CA LEU A 199 -34.48 24.52 -25.86
C LEU A 199 -33.38 23.50 -25.55
N PRO A 200 -32.94 22.71 -26.53
CA PRO A 200 -31.76 21.86 -26.40
C PRO A 200 -30.51 22.65 -25.96
N ILE A 201 -29.62 22.00 -25.20
CA ILE A 201 -28.36 22.60 -24.71
C ILE A 201 -27.49 23.11 -25.88
N THR A 202 -27.51 22.41 -27.01
CA THR A 202 -26.82 22.79 -28.24
C THR A 202 -27.25 24.15 -28.76
N ASP A 203 -28.56 24.44 -28.74
CA ASP A 203 -29.10 25.73 -29.17
C ASP A 203 -28.65 26.86 -28.23
N TYR A 204 -28.67 26.63 -26.91
CA TYR A 204 -28.15 27.60 -25.96
C TYR A 204 -26.66 27.91 -26.17
N PHE A 205 -25.86 26.89 -26.46
CA PHE A 205 -24.44 27.08 -26.78
C PHE A 205 -24.24 27.89 -28.07
N ILE A 206 -24.96 27.53 -29.14
CA ILE A 206 -24.87 28.20 -30.44
C ILE A 206 -25.32 29.67 -30.33
N PHE A 207 -26.46 29.93 -29.67
CA PHE A 207 -26.97 31.30 -29.50
C PHE A 207 -26.04 32.13 -28.63
N SER A 208 -25.47 31.55 -27.57
CA SER A 208 -24.47 32.21 -26.74
C SER A 208 -23.21 32.57 -27.55
N ALA A 209 -22.69 31.64 -28.35
CA ALA A 209 -21.52 31.87 -29.20
C ALA A 209 -21.77 32.96 -30.27
N ILE A 210 -22.88 32.87 -31.02
CA ILE A 210 -23.22 33.83 -32.08
C ILE A 210 -23.45 35.22 -31.48
N SER A 211 -24.28 35.33 -30.44
CA SER A 211 -24.57 36.62 -29.80
C SER A 211 -23.32 37.28 -29.26
N LYS A 212 -22.40 36.48 -28.71
CA LYS A 212 -21.14 36.96 -28.16
C LYS A 212 -20.19 37.47 -29.25
N VAL A 213 -20.06 36.76 -30.37
CA VAL A 213 -19.25 37.21 -31.52
C VAL A 213 -19.82 38.50 -32.10
N LEU A 214 -21.13 38.58 -32.32
CA LEU A 214 -21.76 39.77 -32.89
C LEU A 214 -21.66 40.99 -31.95
N ALA A 215 -21.88 40.81 -30.65
CA ALA A 215 -21.70 41.87 -29.66
C ALA A 215 -20.23 42.30 -29.53
N THR A 216 -19.29 41.36 -29.63
CA THR A 216 -17.86 41.68 -29.65
C THR A 216 -17.54 42.49 -30.91
N SER A 217 -17.98 42.06 -32.09
CA SER A 217 -17.75 42.76 -33.36
C SER A 217 -18.33 44.17 -33.40
N SER A 218 -19.54 44.39 -32.87
CA SER A 218 -20.13 45.74 -32.85
C SER A 218 -19.41 46.67 -31.88
N THR A 219 -18.92 46.16 -30.75
CA THR A 219 -18.30 46.96 -29.70
C THR A 219 -16.76 47.01 -29.80
N TYR A 220 -16.12 46.17 -30.60
CA TYR A 220 -14.65 46.07 -30.62
C TYR A 220 -13.90 47.39 -30.89
N PRO A 221 -14.38 48.30 -31.75
CA PRO A 221 -13.69 49.56 -32.03
C PRO A 221 -13.36 50.39 -30.77
N TYR A 222 -14.23 50.39 -29.75
CA TYR A 222 -13.94 51.13 -28.51
C TYR A 222 -12.73 50.54 -27.78
N GLN A 223 -12.49 49.22 -27.86
CA GLN A 223 -11.38 48.56 -27.18
C GLN A 223 -10.04 48.97 -27.78
N VAL A 224 -9.96 49.10 -29.10
CA VAL A 224 -8.75 49.59 -29.79
C VAL A 224 -8.50 51.06 -29.44
N VAL A 225 -9.55 51.89 -29.48
CA VAL A 225 -9.44 53.32 -29.12
C VAL A 225 -8.97 53.46 -27.68
N ARG A 226 -9.55 52.68 -26.75
CA ARG A 226 -9.14 52.65 -25.35
C ARG A 226 -7.68 52.25 -25.18
N ALA A 227 -7.24 51.16 -25.80
CA ALA A 227 -5.86 50.68 -25.69
C ALA A 227 -4.85 51.70 -26.21
N ARG A 228 -5.15 52.36 -27.34
CA ARG A 228 -4.28 53.39 -27.94
C ARG A 228 -4.22 54.67 -27.11
N LEU A 229 -5.33 55.08 -26.47
CA LEU A 229 -5.33 56.21 -25.53
C LEU A 229 -4.51 55.92 -24.27
N GLN A 230 -4.43 54.66 -23.86
CA GLN A 230 -3.71 54.24 -22.65
C GLN A 230 -2.22 53.98 -22.89
N ASP A 231 -1.79 53.92 -24.15
CA ASP A 231 -0.39 53.77 -24.51
C ASP A 231 0.45 54.97 -24.05
N HIS A 232 1.67 54.71 -23.61
CA HIS A 232 2.64 55.69 -23.15
C HIS A 232 3.72 56.00 -24.20
N HIS A 233 3.75 55.29 -25.33
CA HIS A 233 4.68 55.54 -26.44
C HIS A 233 4.13 56.54 -27.47
N THR A 234 2.85 56.90 -27.39
CA THR A 234 2.20 57.80 -28.35
C THR A 234 1.21 58.69 -27.64
N ASN A 235 1.25 59.99 -27.94
CA ASN A 235 0.32 60.96 -27.39
C ASN A 235 -0.83 61.20 -28.35
N TYR A 236 -2.03 60.82 -27.92
CA TYR A 236 -3.29 61.14 -28.59
C TYR A 236 -4.08 62.15 -27.75
N LEU A 237 -4.68 63.13 -28.42
CA LEU A 237 -5.39 64.23 -27.73
C LEU A 237 -6.78 63.80 -27.25
N SER A 238 -7.48 62.97 -28.01
CA SER A 238 -8.85 62.54 -27.71
C SER A 238 -9.21 61.23 -28.43
N SER A 239 -10.34 60.62 -28.05
CA SER A 239 -10.89 59.45 -28.76
C SER A 239 -11.12 59.72 -30.25
N LYS A 240 -11.57 60.94 -30.60
CA LYS A 240 -11.77 61.35 -32.00
C LYS A 240 -10.46 61.39 -32.77
N ASP A 241 -9.40 61.92 -32.13
CA ASP A 241 -8.05 61.96 -32.71
C ASP A 241 -7.50 60.54 -32.96
N VAL A 242 -7.71 59.61 -32.02
CA VAL A 242 -7.34 58.19 -32.21
C VAL A 242 -8.07 57.58 -33.40
N ILE A 243 -9.40 57.75 -33.48
CA ILE A 243 -10.20 57.17 -34.57
C ILE A 243 -9.72 57.72 -35.92
N MET A 244 -9.61 59.04 -36.05
CA MET A 244 -9.20 59.69 -37.29
C MET A 244 -7.80 59.26 -37.74
N LYS A 245 -6.82 59.25 -36.82
CA LYS A 245 -5.45 58.82 -37.13
C LYS A 245 -5.38 57.33 -37.48
N THR A 246 -6.15 56.49 -36.79
CA THR A 246 -6.19 55.03 -37.05
C THR A 246 -6.78 54.76 -38.44
N VAL A 247 -7.94 55.35 -38.76
CA VAL A 247 -8.59 55.17 -40.06
C VAL A 247 -7.72 55.72 -41.19
N LYS A 248 -7.07 56.88 -40.99
CA LYS A 248 -6.17 57.47 -42.00
C LYS A 248 -4.92 56.62 -42.26
N ARG A 249 -4.34 55.97 -41.24
CA ARG A 249 -3.07 55.23 -41.35
C ARG A 249 -3.24 53.75 -41.69
N GLU A 250 -4.31 53.12 -41.20
CA GLU A 250 -4.50 51.67 -41.21
C GLU A 250 -5.83 51.25 -41.82
N GLY A 251 -6.65 52.20 -42.26
CA GLY A 251 -8.02 51.97 -42.69
C GLY A 251 -8.95 51.59 -41.53
N ILE A 252 -10.20 51.27 -41.88
CA ILE A 252 -11.23 50.85 -40.91
C ILE A 252 -10.82 49.55 -40.20
N GLY A 253 -10.09 48.67 -40.88
CA GLY A 253 -9.55 47.44 -40.29
C GLY A 253 -8.64 47.67 -39.07
N GLY A 254 -7.98 48.84 -38.98
CA GLY A 254 -7.20 49.24 -37.81
C GLY A 254 -8.00 49.25 -36.50
N LEU A 255 -9.29 49.57 -36.56
CA LEU A 255 -10.20 49.58 -35.40
C LEU A 255 -10.58 48.16 -34.91
N TYR A 256 -10.21 47.13 -35.66
CA TYR A 256 -10.51 45.72 -35.37
C TYR A 256 -9.27 44.89 -35.00
N LYS A 257 -8.10 45.53 -34.85
CA LYS A 257 -6.85 44.87 -34.50
C LYS A 257 -6.89 44.20 -33.11
N GLY A 258 -6.66 42.89 -33.10
CA GLY A 258 -6.71 42.05 -31.89
C GLY A 258 -8.07 41.38 -31.65
N MET A 259 -9.09 41.59 -32.51
CA MET A 259 -10.43 41.03 -32.31
C MET A 259 -10.41 39.50 -32.25
N PHE A 260 -9.63 38.87 -33.13
CA PHE A 260 -9.47 37.42 -33.13
C PHE A 260 -9.05 36.86 -31.76
N LEU A 261 -8.00 37.42 -31.16
CA LEU A 261 -7.54 36.99 -29.83
C LEU A 261 -8.57 37.31 -28.76
N ALA A 262 -9.28 38.44 -28.88
CA ALA A 262 -10.33 38.80 -27.95
C ALA A 262 -11.53 37.86 -28.01
N THR A 263 -11.85 37.27 -29.16
CA THR A 263 -12.88 36.23 -29.32
C THR A 263 -12.36 34.88 -28.84
N LEU A 264 -11.15 34.49 -29.26
CA LEU A 264 -10.53 33.21 -28.88
C LEU A 264 -10.40 33.07 -27.35
N ARG A 265 -10.08 34.15 -26.64
CA ARG A 265 -9.97 34.17 -25.18
C ARG A 265 -11.27 33.78 -24.45
N GLN A 266 -12.43 34.04 -25.06
CA GLN A 266 -13.70 34.00 -24.33
C GLN A 266 -14.13 32.58 -23.98
N LEU A 267 -13.91 31.62 -24.89
CA LEU A 267 -14.31 30.22 -24.66
C LEU A 267 -13.44 29.55 -23.58
N PRO A 268 -12.10 29.52 -23.68
CA PRO A 268 -11.25 28.96 -22.62
C PRO A 268 -11.44 29.70 -21.29
N GLY A 269 -11.55 31.02 -21.34
CA GLY A 269 -11.76 31.83 -20.14
C GLY A 269 -13.08 31.52 -19.45
N GLY A 270 -14.16 31.33 -20.20
CA GLY A 270 -15.46 30.93 -19.66
C GLY A 270 -15.41 29.53 -19.05
N VAL A 271 -14.89 28.54 -19.78
CA VAL A 271 -14.77 27.15 -19.32
C VAL A 271 -13.98 27.07 -18.02
N VAL A 272 -12.80 27.71 -17.96
CA VAL A 272 -11.96 27.70 -16.74
C VAL A 272 -12.68 28.37 -15.58
N THR A 273 -13.33 29.52 -15.80
CA THR A 273 -14.07 30.20 -14.73
C THR A 273 -15.20 29.32 -14.18
N TYR A 274 -16.02 28.71 -15.04
CA TYR A 274 -17.13 27.88 -14.60
C TYR A 274 -16.66 26.59 -13.90
N VAL A 275 -15.69 25.87 -14.46
CA VAL A 275 -15.19 24.64 -13.84
C VAL A 275 -14.61 24.92 -12.45
N VAL A 276 -13.78 25.97 -12.31
CA VAL A 276 -13.20 26.34 -11.01
C VAL A 276 -14.28 26.87 -10.06
N TYR A 277 -15.24 27.65 -10.56
CA TYR A 277 -16.37 28.12 -9.76
C TYR A 277 -17.16 26.94 -9.17
N GLU A 278 -17.60 25.99 -10.00
CA GLU A 278 -18.38 24.84 -9.55
C GLU A 278 -17.59 23.99 -8.55
N LYS A 279 -16.31 23.71 -8.83
CA LYS A 279 -15.47 22.89 -7.94
C LYS A 279 -15.19 23.56 -6.59
N VAL A 280 -14.90 24.86 -6.58
CA VAL A 280 -14.65 25.60 -5.32
C VAL A 280 -15.95 25.79 -4.54
N LYS A 281 -17.06 26.07 -5.22
CA LYS A 281 -18.37 26.19 -4.56
C LYS A 281 -18.79 24.87 -3.94
N GLN A 282 -18.69 23.77 -4.69
CA GLN A 282 -18.95 22.41 -4.21
C GLN A 282 -18.07 22.09 -2.99
N PHE A 283 -16.76 22.34 -3.08
CA PHE A 283 -15.84 22.12 -1.96
C PHE A 283 -16.23 22.90 -0.68
N ILE A 284 -16.62 24.17 -0.81
CA ILE A 284 -17.03 24.99 0.34
C ILE A 284 -18.37 24.51 0.92
N GLU A 285 -19.32 24.15 0.06
CA GLU A 285 -20.61 23.61 0.49
C GLU A 285 -20.44 22.25 1.19
N ASP A 286 -19.58 21.38 0.67
CA ASP A 286 -19.26 20.08 1.27
C ASP A 286 -18.49 20.26 2.59
N PHE A 287 -17.54 21.20 2.65
CA PHE A 287 -16.82 21.55 3.88
C PHE A 287 -17.75 22.09 4.97
N ASP A 288 -18.70 22.95 4.62
CA ASP A 288 -19.67 23.48 5.58
C ASP A 288 -20.71 22.43 5.98
N ARG A 289 -21.11 21.51 5.09
CA ARG A 289 -21.92 20.33 5.47
C ARG A 289 -21.18 19.45 6.46
N MET A 290 -19.92 19.12 6.20
CA MET A 290 -19.06 18.35 7.12
C MET A 290 -18.91 19.01 8.49
N LYS A 291 -18.98 20.34 8.56
CA LYS A 291 -18.85 21.11 9.81
C LYS A 291 -20.20 21.33 10.53
N ALA A 292 -21.31 21.40 9.79
CA ALA A 292 -22.65 21.65 10.33
C ALA A 292 -23.33 20.37 10.82
N ASP A 293 -23.13 19.24 10.15
CA ASP A 293 -23.87 18.01 10.42
C ASP A 293 -23.19 17.10 11.46
N GLY A 294 -21.98 17.45 11.94
CA GLY A 294 -21.10 16.40 12.47
C GLY A 294 -20.84 15.35 11.39
N PRO A 295 -20.37 14.14 11.70
CA PRO A 295 -20.32 13.09 10.70
C PRO A 295 -21.77 12.78 10.25
N VAL A 296 -22.11 13.17 9.02
CA VAL A 296 -23.32 12.70 8.35
C VAL A 296 -23.26 11.18 8.32
N ASP A 297 -24.34 10.54 8.77
CA ASP A 297 -24.52 9.10 8.79
C ASP A 297 -24.58 8.58 7.34
N TYR A 298 -23.42 8.40 6.72
CA TYR A 298 -23.30 7.71 5.44
C TYR A 298 -23.64 6.25 5.68
N HIS A 299 -24.86 5.84 5.33
CA HIS A 299 -25.27 4.44 5.32
C HIS A 299 -24.57 3.71 4.17
N TRP A 300 -23.27 3.46 4.35
CA TRP A 300 -22.48 2.57 3.50
C TRP A 300 -23.03 1.15 3.57
N GLY A 301 -22.74 0.37 2.54
CA GLY A 301 -23.04 -1.06 2.50
C GLY A 301 -22.27 -1.74 1.38
N TYR A 302 -22.79 -2.86 0.89
CA TYR A 302 -22.21 -3.64 -0.19
C TYR A 302 -23.19 -3.86 -1.36
N SER A 303 -24.28 -3.09 -1.42
CA SER A 303 -25.24 -3.17 -2.54
C SER A 303 -24.83 -2.28 -3.71
N GLU A 304 -25.44 -2.43 -4.88
CA GLU A 304 -25.20 -1.52 -6.02
C GLU A 304 -25.42 -0.03 -5.69
N LYS A 305 -26.27 0.29 -4.70
CA LYS A 305 -26.67 1.68 -4.39
C LYS A 305 -25.78 2.36 -3.34
N ASN A 306 -25.12 1.59 -2.48
CA ASN A 306 -24.29 2.09 -1.37
C ASN A 306 -22.98 1.31 -1.18
N GLY A 307 -22.59 0.56 -2.21
CA GLY A 307 -21.42 -0.31 -2.25
C GLY A 307 -20.11 0.44 -2.43
N PRO A 308 -18.99 -0.30 -2.47
CA PRO A 308 -17.64 0.25 -2.54
C PRO A 308 -17.40 1.30 -3.64
N ASP A 309 -18.05 1.17 -4.79
CA ASP A 309 -17.94 2.12 -5.91
C ASP A 309 -18.52 3.52 -5.59
N THR A 310 -19.33 3.61 -4.54
CA THR A 310 -19.95 4.86 -4.08
C THR A 310 -19.24 5.47 -2.86
N TRP A 311 -18.25 4.77 -2.30
CA TRP A 311 -17.57 5.21 -1.08
C TRP A 311 -16.66 6.42 -1.37
N PRO A 312 -16.83 7.54 -0.65
CA PRO A 312 -16.12 8.78 -0.95
C PRO A 312 -14.67 8.80 -0.41
N GLY A 313 -13.91 9.82 -0.82
CA GLY A 313 -12.58 10.11 -0.28
C GLY A 313 -11.50 9.14 -0.76
N THR A 314 -10.65 8.67 0.17
CA THR A 314 -9.52 7.79 -0.13
C THR A 314 -9.94 6.51 -0.86
N CYS A 315 -11.17 6.04 -0.62
CA CYS A 315 -11.73 4.87 -1.31
C CYS A 315 -11.79 5.03 -2.83
N ALA A 316 -12.05 6.25 -3.33
CA ALA A 316 -12.18 6.54 -4.76
C ALA A 316 -10.87 7.09 -5.39
N GLU A 317 -10.06 7.80 -4.60
CA GLU A 317 -8.88 8.53 -5.11
C GLU A 317 -7.54 7.89 -4.75
N GLY A 318 -7.53 6.88 -3.87
CA GLY A 318 -6.33 6.24 -3.36
C GLY A 318 -5.57 5.41 -4.41
N PHE A 319 -4.25 5.33 -4.26
CA PHE A 319 -3.36 4.56 -5.14
C PHE A 319 -2.91 3.22 -4.54
N ARG A 320 -3.02 3.02 -3.23
CA ARG A 320 -2.64 1.81 -2.50
C ARG A 320 -3.88 1.13 -1.90
N GLN A 321 -4.93 1.00 -2.69
CA GLN A 321 -6.20 0.43 -2.26
C GLN A 321 -6.14 -1.11 -2.14
N SER A 322 -6.93 -1.66 -1.22
CA SER A 322 -7.09 -3.10 -0.96
C SER A 322 -8.58 -3.47 -1.04
N PRO A 323 -8.95 -4.74 -1.29
CA PRO A 323 -8.08 -5.92 -1.45
C PRO A 323 -7.41 -5.97 -2.83
N ILE A 324 -6.52 -6.92 -3.07
CA ILE A 324 -5.84 -7.14 -4.37
C ILE A 324 -5.86 -8.61 -4.78
N ASP A 325 -5.58 -8.89 -6.05
CA ASP A 325 -5.32 -10.25 -6.53
C ASP A 325 -3.85 -10.65 -6.35
N PHE A 326 -3.60 -11.87 -5.89
CA PHE A 326 -2.27 -12.47 -5.83
C PHE A 326 -1.98 -13.27 -7.10
N ALA A 327 -1.73 -12.56 -8.21
CA ALA A 327 -1.33 -13.18 -9.47
C ALA A 327 0.13 -13.62 -9.44
N ALA A 328 0.41 -14.86 -9.85
CA ALA A 328 1.77 -15.44 -9.82
C ALA A 328 2.83 -14.59 -10.57
N SER A 329 2.44 -13.88 -11.64
CA SER A 329 3.31 -12.98 -12.40
C SER A 329 3.68 -11.69 -11.69
N GLU A 330 2.96 -11.32 -10.63
CA GLU A 330 3.14 -10.07 -9.88
C GLU A 330 3.87 -10.28 -8.54
N LEU A 331 4.17 -11.53 -8.19
CA LEU A 331 4.84 -11.91 -6.94
C LEU A 331 6.36 -11.74 -7.05
N ASP A 332 6.93 -11.00 -6.10
CA ASP A 332 8.36 -10.93 -5.85
C ASP A 332 8.71 -11.94 -4.74
N ILE A 333 9.35 -13.04 -5.12
CA ILE A 333 9.80 -14.06 -4.15
C ILE A 333 10.94 -13.46 -3.33
N THR A 334 10.64 -13.13 -2.09
CA THR A 334 11.53 -12.33 -1.22
C THR A 334 11.87 -13.10 0.05
N PHE A 335 13.09 -12.90 0.54
CA PHE A 335 13.53 -13.46 1.82
C PHE A 335 13.02 -12.57 2.97
N LEU A 336 11.72 -12.62 3.24
CA LEU A 336 11.17 -12.03 4.46
C LEU A 336 11.42 -12.99 5.63
N PRO A 337 11.83 -12.51 6.82
CA PRO A 337 11.84 -13.31 8.04
C PRO A 337 10.44 -13.89 8.34
N ARG A 338 10.37 -14.85 9.26
CA ARG A 338 9.07 -15.36 9.71
C ARG A 338 8.31 -14.29 10.49
N ILE A 339 6.98 -14.41 10.50
CA ILE A 339 6.11 -13.64 11.38
C ILE A 339 5.86 -14.42 12.67
N HIS A 340 5.93 -13.75 13.81
CA HIS A 340 5.71 -14.31 15.13
C HIS A 340 4.34 -13.91 15.67
N PHE A 341 3.58 -14.89 16.15
CA PHE A 341 2.26 -14.70 16.76
C PHE A 341 2.35 -14.92 18.27
N ILE A 342 2.44 -13.84 19.05
CA ILE A 342 2.64 -13.92 20.50
C ILE A 342 1.31 -13.85 21.23
N HIS A 343 1.15 -14.71 22.23
CA HIS A 343 -0.06 -14.87 23.06
C HIS A 343 -1.33 -15.35 22.32
N TYR A 344 -1.24 -15.67 21.02
CA TYR A 344 -2.34 -16.20 20.22
C TYR A 344 -2.96 -17.50 20.76
N ARG A 345 -2.18 -18.30 21.51
CA ARG A 345 -2.62 -19.55 22.14
C ARG A 345 -3.23 -19.40 23.53
N ARG A 346 -3.22 -18.19 24.09
CA ARG A 346 -3.84 -17.94 25.38
C ARG A 346 -5.36 -17.89 25.23
N ALA A 347 -6.03 -18.41 26.24
CA ALA A 347 -7.48 -18.34 26.32
C ALA A 347 -7.89 -17.07 27.09
N GLY A 348 -8.85 -16.33 26.55
CA GLY A 348 -9.40 -15.16 27.24
C GLY A 348 -10.83 -14.87 26.83
N SER A 349 -11.42 -13.82 27.40
CA SER A 349 -12.79 -13.42 27.10
C SER A 349 -12.79 -12.37 26.00
N VAL A 350 -13.66 -12.53 24.99
CA VAL A 350 -13.85 -11.57 23.90
C VAL A 350 -15.33 -11.25 23.73
N LYS A 351 -15.62 -10.13 23.06
CA LYS A 351 -16.98 -9.71 22.72
C LYS A 351 -17.18 -9.78 21.22
N ALA A 352 -18.08 -10.67 20.79
CA ALA A 352 -18.57 -10.71 19.42
C ALA A 352 -19.79 -9.79 19.29
N LYS A 353 -19.84 -9.01 18.21
CA LYS A 353 -20.92 -8.08 17.89
C LYS A 353 -21.23 -8.18 16.40
N ASN A 354 -22.52 -8.26 16.06
CA ASN A 354 -22.98 -8.01 14.70
C ASN A 354 -23.04 -6.50 14.47
N THR A 355 -22.30 -6.00 13.47
CA THR A 355 -22.23 -4.57 13.15
C THR A 355 -23.30 -4.13 12.15
N GLY A 356 -24.11 -5.06 11.65
CA GLY A 356 -25.00 -4.85 10.51
C GLY A 356 -24.33 -5.06 9.16
N PHE A 357 -23.01 -5.26 9.10
CA PHE A 357 -22.26 -5.48 7.86
C PHE A 357 -21.23 -6.62 7.96
N SER A 358 -20.75 -6.90 9.17
CA SER A 358 -19.86 -8.03 9.48
C SER A 358 -20.00 -8.42 10.96
N VAL A 359 -19.42 -9.56 11.34
CA VAL A 359 -19.22 -9.94 12.74
C VAL A 359 -17.85 -9.47 13.18
N THR A 360 -17.82 -8.56 14.15
CA THR A 360 -16.57 -8.08 14.74
C THR A 360 -16.38 -8.69 16.12
N VAL A 361 -15.15 -9.14 16.40
CA VAL A 361 -14.76 -9.69 17.69
C VAL A 361 -13.65 -8.83 18.28
N SER A 362 -13.90 -8.29 19.47
CA SER A 362 -13.07 -7.28 20.14
C SER A 362 -12.91 -7.57 21.64
N GLY A 363 -12.22 -6.69 22.37
CA GLY A 363 -12.00 -6.82 23.82
C GLY A 363 -10.64 -7.41 24.21
N PHE A 364 -9.67 -7.40 23.29
CA PHE A 364 -8.31 -7.88 23.53
C PHE A 364 -7.47 -6.92 24.40
N ASP A 365 -7.86 -5.66 24.50
CA ASP A 365 -7.31 -4.66 25.42
C ASP A 365 -7.44 -5.09 26.89
N ALA A 366 -8.57 -5.70 27.25
CA ALA A 366 -8.81 -6.22 28.59
C ALA A 366 -7.89 -7.39 29.00
N TRP A 367 -7.13 -7.95 28.07
CA TRP A 367 -6.18 -9.05 28.33
C TRP A 367 -4.85 -8.53 28.91
N GLY A 368 -4.64 -7.21 28.98
CA GLY A 368 -3.47 -6.59 29.59
C GLY A 368 -2.16 -7.01 28.93
N GLU A 369 -1.19 -7.44 29.74
CA GLU A 369 0.13 -7.92 29.26
C GLU A 369 0.02 -9.15 28.34
N TYR A 370 -1.10 -9.87 28.37
CA TYR A 370 -1.34 -11.05 27.56
C TYR A 370 -2.13 -10.77 26.28
N ARG A 371 -2.34 -9.49 25.94
CA ARG A 371 -2.95 -9.09 24.67
C ARG A 371 -2.18 -9.70 23.49
N PRO A 372 -2.83 -10.44 22.56
CA PRO A 372 -2.17 -11.00 21.40
C PRO A 372 -1.48 -9.92 20.56
N TYR A 373 -0.31 -10.22 20.01
CA TYR A 373 0.42 -9.30 19.15
C TYR A 373 1.28 -10.04 18.13
N ILE A 374 1.67 -9.35 17.07
CA ILE A 374 2.55 -9.85 16.01
C ILE A 374 3.82 -8.99 15.90
N PHE A 375 4.90 -9.62 15.44
CA PHE A 375 6.13 -8.94 15.00
C PHE A 375 6.94 -9.84 14.05
N GLY A 376 7.96 -9.30 13.39
CA GLY A 376 8.78 -10.06 12.42
C GLY A 376 8.19 -10.01 11.00
N GLY A 377 8.83 -10.71 10.05
CA GLY A 377 8.42 -10.66 8.63
C GLY A 377 8.39 -9.26 8.02
N GLY A 378 9.29 -8.39 8.50
CA GLY A 378 9.36 -6.97 8.14
C GLY A 378 8.53 -6.04 9.02
N LEU A 379 7.75 -6.56 9.97
CA LEU A 379 6.95 -5.76 10.91
C LEU A 379 7.71 -5.49 12.21
N GLU A 380 7.50 -4.29 12.76
CA GLU A 380 7.69 -3.99 14.18
C GLU A 380 6.64 -4.73 15.04
N LYS A 381 6.38 -4.28 16.26
CA LYS A 381 5.39 -4.86 17.15
C LYS A 381 4.00 -4.24 16.94
N TYR A 382 2.99 -5.07 16.69
CA TYR A 382 1.60 -4.65 16.50
C TYR A 382 0.64 -5.47 17.38
N LYS A 383 -0.18 -4.80 18.19
CA LYS A 383 -1.12 -5.45 19.13
C LYS A 383 -2.49 -5.67 18.49
N LEU A 384 -3.04 -6.87 18.64
CA LEU A 384 -4.35 -7.25 18.09
C LEU A 384 -5.45 -6.38 18.71
N ASP A 385 -6.24 -5.72 17.88
CA ASP A 385 -7.34 -4.85 18.31
C ASP A 385 -8.70 -5.53 18.20
N HIS A 386 -8.98 -6.07 17.01
CA HIS A 386 -10.18 -6.83 16.73
C HIS A 386 -9.93 -7.72 15.51
N PHE A 387 -10.86 -8.65 15.25
CA PHE A 387 -10.93 -9.33 13.97
C PHE A 387 -12.37 -9.37 13.45
N HIS A 388 -12.54 -9.56 12.15
CA HIS A 388 -13.85 -9.64 11.51
C HIS A 388 -13.85 -10.58 10.30
N PHE A 389 -15.04 -10.91 9.80
CA PHE A 389 -15.25 -11.90 8.74
C PHE A 389 -15.79 -11.26 7.46
N HIS A 390 -15.35 -11.80 6.34
CA HIS A 390 -15.94 -11.58 5.02
C HIS A 390 -16.45 -12.90 4.45
N TRP A 391 -17.63 -12.88 3.85
CA TRP A 391 -18.30 -14.03 3.25
C TRP A 391 -19.29 -13.59 2.16
N ALA A 392 -19.77 -14.57 1.39
CA ALA A 392 -20.85 -14.40 0.44
C ALA A 392 -21.91 -15.51 0.62
N GLN A 393 -23.09 -15.29 0.05
CA GLN A 393 -24.15 -16.31 0.00
C GLN A 393 -23.77 -17.48 -0.93
N ASP A 394 -22.88 -17.24 -1.90
CA ASP A 394 -22.29 -18.26 -2.76
C ASP A 394 -20.88 -18.69 -2.28
N HIS A 395 -20.31 -19.69 -2.96
CA HIS A 395 -18.97 -20.23 -2.65
C HIS A 395 -17.84 -19.56 -3.44
N LEU A 396 -18.18 -18.68 -4.39
CA LEU A 396 -17.29 -18.16 -5.43
C LEU A 396 -16.90 -16.70 -5.21
N ASN A 397 -17.45 -16.01 -4.21
CA ASN A 397 -17.25 -14.57 -4.00
C ASN A 397 -17.02 -14.18 -2.52
N GLY A 398 -16.65 -15.14 -1.67
CA GLY A 398 -16.66 -14.94 -0.22
C GLY A 398 -15.46 -14.18 0.36
N SER A 399 -14.25 -14.43 -0.13
CA SER A 399 -13.04 -13.72 0.30
C SER A 399 -12.92 -12.35 -0.36
N GLU A 400 -12.28 -11.41 0.31
CA GLU A 400 -11.95 -10.10 -0.26
C GLU A 400 -10.75 -10.22 -1.20
N HIS A 401 -9.69 -10.90 -0.74
CA HIS A 401 -8.54 -11.19 -1.58
C HIS A 401 -8.82 -12.36 -2.51
N THR A 402 -8.19 -12.33 -3.69
CA THR A 402 -8.17 -13.45 -4.62
C THR A 402 -6.75 -13.98 -4.80
N VAL A 403 -6.63 -15.27 -5.12
CA VAL A 403 -5.35 -15.90 -5.49
C VAL A 403 -5.46 -16.35 -6.94
N GLY A 404 -4.78 -15.66 -7.84
CA GLY A 404 -4.89 -15.90 -9.28
C GLY A 404 -6.34 -15.83 -9.77
N THR A 405 -7.05 -14.77 -9.38
CA THR A 405 -8.48 -14.49 -9.66
C THR A 405 -9.49 -15.42 -8.97
N LEU A 406 -9.05 -16.40 -8.18
CA LEU A 406 -9.93 -17.29 -7.44
C LEU A 406 -10.25 -16.72 -6.05
N HIS A 407 -11.54 -16.64 -5.73
CA HIS A 407 -12.02 -16.39 -4.37
C HIS A 407 -12.10 -17.68 -3.56
N TYR A 408 -12.06 -17.48 -2.24
CA TYR A 408 -12.36 -18.50 -1.24
C TYR A 408 -13.78 -18.27 -0.67
N PRO A 409 -14.42 -19.30 -0.07
CA PRO A 409 -15.74 -19.19 0.52
C PRO A 409 -15.92 -18.11 1.60
N ALA A 410 -14.84 -17.75 2.32
CA ALA A 410 -14.83 -16.68 3.32
C ALA A 410 -13.38 -16.26 3.65
N GLU A 411 -13.22 -15.15 4.35
CA GLU A 411 -11.93 -14.64 4.81
C GLU A 411 -12.04 -14.00 6.21
N VAL A 412 -10.99 -14.11 7.02
CA VAL A 412 -10.90 -13.48 8.36
C VAL A 412 -9.78 -12.47 8.38
N HIS A 413 -10.05 -11.26 8.87
CA HIS A 413 -9.06 -10.20 9.01
C HIS A 413 -8.77 -9.91 10.49
N PHE A 414 -7.54 -10.19 10.93
CA PHE A 414 -7.05 -9.78 12.24
C PHE A 414 -6.37 -8.42 12.14
N VAL A 415 -6.98 -7.40 12.73
CA VAL A 415 -6.52 -6.01 12.67
C VAL A 415 -5.66 -5.70 13.88
N HIS A 416 -4.42 -5.27 13.64
CA HIS A 416 -3.45 -4.93 14.67
C HIS A 416 -3.03 -3.47 14.58
N VAL A 417 -2.84 -2.85 15.74
CA VAL A 417 -2.40 -1.46 15.89
C VAL A 417 -0.93 -1.44 16.30
N LYS A 418 -0.13 -0.59 15.66
CA LYS A 418 1.30 -0.42 15.96
C LYS A 418 1.51 -0.07 17.44
N ASP A 419 2.46 -0.72 18.10
CA ASP A 419 2.71 -0.49 19.54
C ASP A 419 3.03 0.99 19.79
N GLY A 420 2.43 1.56 20.84
CA GLY A 420 2.54 2.99 21.16
C GLY A 420 1.43 3.89 20.60
N TYR A 421 0.56 3.39 19.72
CA TYR A 421 -0.58 4.14 19.17
C TYR A 421 -1.92 3.53 19.59
N ASN A 422 -2.96 4.37 19.63
CA ASN A 422 -4.34 3.88 19.56
C ASN A 422 -4.82 3.77 18.10
N LEU A 423 -5.98 3.13 17.88
CA LEU A 423 -6.49 2.87 16.53
C LEU A 423 -6.67 4.16 15.70
N GLN A 424 -7.15 5.24 16.31
CA GLN A 424 -7.40 6.50 15.60
C GLN A 424 -6.10 7.20 15.20
N GLU A 425 -5.09 7.16 16.06
CA GLU A 425 -3.75 7.69 15.75
C GLU A 425 -3.06 6.86 14.66
N ALA A 426 -3.19 5.54 14.74
CA ALA A 426 -2.60 4.62 13.78
C ALA A 426 -3.17 4.78 12.36
N LEU A 427 -4.46 5.11 12.22
CA LEU A 427 -5.07 5.42 10.92
C LEU A 427 -4.43 6.64 10.23
N GLY A 428 -3.78 7.53 10.98
CA GLY A 428 -3.04 8.68 10.46
C GLY A 428 -1.60 8.38 10.06
N GLN A 429 -1.08 7.18 10.37
CA GLN A 429 0.30 6.77 10.07
C GLN A 429 0.34 5.84 8.84
N PRO A 430 1.32 5.98 7.95
CA PRO A 430 1.39 5.16 6.73
C PRO A 430 1.56 3.65 7.00
N ASP A 431 2.13 3.29 8.15
CA ASP A 431 2.38 1.92 8.62
C ASP A 431 1.71 1.64 9.99
N GLY A 432 0.69 2.42 10.35
CA GLY A 432 0.09 2.35 11.69
C GLY A 432 -0.72 1.07 11.96
N ILE A 433 -1.17 0.40 10.91
CA ILE A 433 -2.00 -0.81 11.02
C ILE A 433 -1.31 -1.98 10.31
N ALA A 434 -1.33 -3.15 10.94
CA ALA A 434 -0.99 -4.41 10.30
C ALA A 434 -2.20 -5.35 10.30
N VAL A 435 -2.58 -5.87 9.13
CA VAL A 435 -3.70 -6.82 9.03
C VAL A 435 -3.18 -8.19 8.64
N VAL A 436 -3.60 -9.22 9.36
CA VAL A 436 -3.38 -10.62 8.98
C VAL A 436 -4.68 -11.17 8.37
N GLY A 437 -4.66 -11.45 7.08
CA GLY A 437 -5.77 -12.08 6.35
C GLY A 437 -5.62 -13.60 6.33
N VAL A 438 -6.70 -14.32 6.62
CA VAL A 438 -6.76 -15.78 6.61
C VAL A 438 -7.91 -16.23 5.72
N LEU A 439 -7.58 -16.92 4.63
CA LEU A 439 -8.55 -17.48 3.69
C LEU A 439 -9.21 -18.73 4.29
N LEU A 440 -10.52 -18.88 4.13
CA LEU A 440 -11.29 -20.02 4.63
C LEU A 440 -11.76 -20.90 3.48
N THR A 441 -11.51 -22.21 3.57
CA THR A 441 -11.94 -23.20 2.58
C THR A 441 -12.90 -24.22 3.18
N LEU A 442 -13.78 -24.79 2.37
CA LEU A 442 -14.63 -25.90 2.81
C LEU A 442 -13.80 -27.18 3.01
N GLY A 443 -14.12 -27.91 4.08
CA GLY A 443 -13.62 -29.26 4.34
C GLY A 443 -14.24 -29.87 5.60
N ASP A 444 -13.73 -31.02 6.02
CA ASP A 444 -14.33 -31.80 7.11
C ASP A 444 -13.86 -31.37 8.52
N ASP A 445 -12.82 -30.54 8.61
CA ASP A 445 -12.25 -30.10 9.90
C ASP A 445 -12.90 -28.80 10.40
N GLY A 446 -13.95 -28.94 11.22
CA GLY A 446 -14.64 -27.80 11.85
C GLY A 446 -13.96 -27.25 13.10
N ARG A 447 -12.76 -27.70 13.51
CA ARG A 447 -12.17 -27.28 14.79
C ARG A 447 -11.88 -25.78 14.86
N SER A 448 -11.59 -25.17 13.72
CA SER A 448 -11.16 -23.78 13.59
C SER A 448 -12.19 -22.78 14.10
N LEU A 449 -13.47 -23.05 13.81
CA LEU A 449 -14.61 -22.24 14.25
C LEU A 449 -15.45 -22.92 15.36
N ALA A 450 -15.09 -24.10 15.87
CA ALA A 450 -15.95 -24.86 16.79
C ALA A 450 -16.36 -24.10 18.07
N LYS A 451 -15.46 -23.31 18.67
CA LYS A 451 -15.78 -22.46 19.84
C LYS A 451 -16.57 -21.21 19.46
N PHE A 452 -16.41 -20.77 18.22
CA PHE A 452 -17.02 -19.57 17.68
C PHE A 452 -18.45 -19.84 17.20
N ASP A 453 -18.70 -21.00 16.59
CA ASP A 453 -19.99 -21.45 16.05
C ASP A 453 -21.13 -21.44 17.09
N LYS A 454 -20.88 -21.97 18.30
CA LYS A 454 -21.88 -21.96 19.39
C LYS A 454 -22.31 -20.55 19.82
N ASN A 455 -21.46 -19.55 19.61
CA ASN A 455 -21.73 -18.16 20.02
C ASN A 455 -22.14 -17.28 18.84
N LEU A 456 -21.73 -17.62 17.61
CA LEU A 456 -22.19 -16.99 16.37
C LEU A 456 -23.71 -17.06 16.23
N ARG A 457 -24.32 -18.18 16.60
CA ARG A 457 -25.79 -18.33 16.61
C ARG A 457 -26.52 -17.36 17.55
N LYS A 458 -25.79 -16.69 18.45
CA LYS A 458 -26.33 -15.70 19.40
C LYS A 458 -26.08 -14.25 18.94
N VAL A 459 -25.46 -14.05 17.77
CA VAL A 459 -25.20 -12.72 17.17
C VAL A 459 -25.85 -12.60 15.79
N ASN A 460 -27.07 -13.11 15.66
CA ASN A 460 -27.77 -13.14 14.39
C ASN A 460 -28.35 -11.77 14.01
N GLU A 461 -28.85 -11.00 14.98
CA GLU A 461 -29.47 -9.69 14.77
C GLU A 461 -28.48 -8.55 15.04
N THR A 462 -28.70 -7.37 14.47
CA THR A 462 -27.78 -6.20 14.52
C THR A 462 -27.61 -5.59 15.92
N THR A 463 -28.53 -5.89 16.84
CA THR A 463 -28.46 -5.50 18.26
C THR A 463 -27.68 -6.50 19.12
N ASP A 464 -27.40 -7.69 18.58
CA ASP A 464 -26.90 -8.80 19.36
C ASP A 464 -25.41 -8.65 19.69
N HIS A 465 -25.07 -9.11 20.88
CA HIS A 465 -23.70 -9.20 21.34
C HIS A 465 -23.54 -10.45 22.21
N ALA A 466 -22.44 -11.17 22.02
CA ALA A 466 -22.11 -12.35 22.79
C ALA A 466 -20.74 -12.21 23.42
N VAL A 467 -20.64 -12.54 24.71
CA VAL A 467 -19.36 -12.70 25.39
C VAL A 467 -18.92 -14.14 25.22
N ILE A 468 -17.73 -14.34 24.65
CA ILE A 468 -17.13 -15.64 24.42
C ILE A 468 -15.99 -15.81 25.41
N HIS A 469 -16.15 -16.75 26.34
CA HIS A 469 -15.11 -17.07 27.31
C HIS A 469 -14.16 -18.17 26.77
N GLY A 470 -12.88 -18.06 27.13
CA GLY A 470 -11.87 -19.07 26.76
C GLY A 470 -11.60 -19.15 25.25
N PHE A 471 -11.76 -18.03 24.55
CA PHE A 471 -11.45 -17.87 23.14
C PHE A 471 -9.92 -17.87 22.93
N ILE A 472 -9.46 -18.55 21.88
CA ILE A 472 -8.04 -18.71 21.54
C ILE A 472 -7.87 -18.30 20.07
N CYS A 473 -7.02 -17.33 19.77
CA CYS A 473 -6.88 -16.77 18.41
C CYS A 473 -6.23 -17.77 17.43
N ASP A 474 -5.27 -18.56 17.91
CA ASP A 474 -4.52 -19.57 17.14
C ASP A 474 -5.41 -20.59 16.44
N THR A 475 -6.64 -20.84 16.93
CA THR A 475 -7.57 -21.78 16.28
C THR A 475 -8.05 -21.30 14.92
N MET A 476 -7.93 -20.01 14.61
CA MET A 476 -8.30 -19.41 13.32
C MET A 476 -7.08 -19.04 12.47
N LEU A 477 -5.90 -19.56 12.83
CA LEU A 477 -4.72 -19.51 11.97
C LEU A 477 -4.54 -20.88 11.30
N PRO A 478 -3.99 -20.91 10.06
CA PRO A 478 -3.60 -22.16 9.42
C PRO A 478 -2.49 -22.85 10.21
N MET A 479 -2.38 -24.17 10.04
CA MET A 479 -1.30 -24.96 10.68
C MET A 479 0.10 -24.47 10.32
N ASN A 480 0.22 -23.83 9.15
CA ASN A 480 1.44 -23.28 8.62
C ASN A 480 1.23 -21.79 8.32
N THR A 481 1.92 -20.97 9.09
CA THR A 481 1.90 -19.51 8.96
C THR A 481 3.18 -18.97 8.29
N GLU A 482 4.03 -19.85 7.76
CA GLU A 482 5.31 -19.47 7.15
C GLU A 482 5.13 -18.93 5.73
N ALA A 483 4.15 -19.44 4.97
CA ALA A 483 3.81 -18.87 3.67
C ALA A 483 2.87 -17.68 3.84
N PHE A 484 3.25 -16.52 3.32
CA PHE A 484 2.35 -15.37 3.27
C PHE A 484 2.72 -14.38 2.16
N TYR A 485 1.70 -13.65 1.72
CA TYR A 485 1.82 -12.47 0.88
C TYR A 485 1.91 -11.22 1.75
N ARG A 486 2.79 -10.29 1.36
CA ARG A 486 3.07 -9.03 2.06
C ARG A 486 2.98 -7.87 1.07
N TYR A 487 2.16 -6.87 1.40
CA TYR A 487 2.06 -5.65 0.61
C TYR A 487 1.54 -4.48 1.45
N GLU A 488 1.82 -3.24 1.01
CA GLU A 488 1.23 -2.03 1.58
C GLU A 488 -0.11 -1.73 0.91
N GLY A 489 -1.13 -1.45 1.70
CA GLY A 489 -2.49 -1.30 1.21
C GLY A 489 -3.36 -0.40 2.09
N SER A 490 -4.67 -0.54 1.88
CA SER A 490 -5.68 0.19 2.63
C SER A 490 -6.50 -0.72 3.53
N LEU A 491 -7.31 -0.13 4.40
CA LEU A 491 -8.49 -0.85 4.89
C LEU A 491 -9.43 -1.18 3.73
N THR A 492 -10.16 -2.29 3.86
CA THR A 492 -11.18 -2.75 2.90
C THR A 492 -12.58 -2.29 3.26
N THR A 493 -12.73 -1.58 4.38
CA THR A 493 -13.96 -0.97 4.88
C THR A 493 -13.94 0.56 4.65
N PRO A 494 -15.10 1.25 4.77
CA PRO A 494 -15.19 2.68 4.47
C PRO A 494 -14.17 3.53 5.23
N GLY A 495 -13.66 4.54 4.53
CA GLY A 495 -12.50 5.34 4.94
C GLY A 495 -11.24 4.95 4.17
N CYS A 496 -11.12 3.67 3.79
CA CYS A 496 -10.07 3.09 2.94
C CYS A 496 -8.68 3.71 3.15
N GLN A 497 -8.31 3.96 4.40
CA GLN A 497 -7.06 4.63 4.75
C GLN A 497 -5.89 3.74 4.33
N GLU A 498 -4.93 4.32 3.59
CA GLU A 498 -3.73 3.65 3.10
C GLU A 498 -2.62 3.58 4.17
N SER A 499 -3.01 3.08 5.34
CA SER A 499 -2.22 2.97 6.57
C SER A 499 -1.88 1.52 6.92
N VAL A 500 -2.12 0.57 6.01
CA VAL A 500 -2.15 -0.87 6.30
C VAL A 500 -0.97 -1.60 5.67
N ILE A 501 -0.27 -2.40 6.47
CA ILE A 501 0.62 -3.45 5.98
C ILE A 501 -0.10 -4.80 6.05
N TRP A 502 -0.42 -5.37 4.90
CA TRP A 502 -1.12 -6.64 4.79
C TRP A 502 -0.18 -7.83 4.92
N THR A 503 -0.63 -8.87 5.64
CA THR A 503 -0.06 -10.22 5.71
C THR A 503 -1.18 -11.20 5.35
N VAL A 504 -1.28 -11.68 4.12
CA VAL A 504 -2.29 -12.71 3.78
C VAL A 504 -1.62 -14.07 3.83
N LEU A 505 -2.04 -14.92 4.76
CA LEU A 505 -1.48 -16.27 4.90
C LEU A 505 -1.88 -17.11 3.68
N ALA A 506 -0.91 -17.81 3.08
CA ALA A 506 -1.15 -18.53 1.84
C ALA A 506 -1.92 -19.84 2.03
N ASP A 507 -1.72 -20.48 3.19
CA ASP A 507 -2.43 -21.71 3.53
C ASP A 507 -3.80 -21.35 4.12
N PRO A 508 -4.91 -21.91 3.56
CA PRO A 508 -6.25 -21.62 4.07
C PRO A 508 -6.56 -22.43 5.33
N VAL A 509 -7.57 -21.98 6.07
CA VAL A 509 -8.15 -22.71 7.20
C VAL A 509 -9.41 -23.44 6.74
N SER A 510 -9.52 -24.72 7.08
CA SER A 510 -10.70 -25.52 6.77
C SER A 510 -11.85 -25.19 7.72
N ILE A 511 -13.07 -25.09 7.18
CA ILE A 511 -14.34 -24.92 7.88
C ILE A 511 -15.41 -25.85 7.29
N THR A 512 -16.39 -26.26 8.09
CA THR A 512 -17.49 -27.10 7.60
C THR A 512 -18.57 -26.29 6.90
N GLN A 513 -19.38 -26.94 6.07
CA GLN A 513 -20.54 -26.30 5.43
C GLN A 513 -21.50 -25.70 6.47
N GLU A 514 -21.75 -26.39 7.58
CA GLU A 514 -22.62 -25.90 8.66
C GLU A 514 -22.10 -24.59 9.29
N GLN A 515 -20.78 -24.43 9.41
CA GLN A 515 -20.16 -23.23 9.95
C GLN A 515 -20.27 -22.06 8.98
N LEU A 516 -20.04 -22.31 7.68
CA LEU A 516 -20.25 -21.30 6.65
C LEU A 516 -21.72 -20.87 6.57
N ASP A 517 -22.65 -21.81 6.65
CA ASP A 517 -24.08 -21.52 6.66
C ASP A 517 -24.50 -20.71 7.90
N THR A 518 -23.77 -20.87 9.01
CA THR A 518 -24.00 -20.05 10.21
C THR A 518 -23.58 -18.60 9.98
N LEU A 519 -22.46 -18.35 9.28
CA LEU A 519 -22.08 -17.00 8.85
C LEU A 519 -23.09 -16.40 7.87
N ARG A 520 -23.57 -17.18 6.91
CA ARG A 520 -24.56 -16.76 5.91
C ARG A 520 -25.94 -16.38 6.48
N LYS A 521 -26.29 -16.92 7.67
CA LYS A 521 -27.54 -16.64 8.38
C LYS A 521 -27.54 -15.32 9.16
N ILE A 522 -26.39 -14.66 9.28
CA ILE A 522 -26.26 -13.42 10.04
C ILE A 522 -26.99 -12.30 9.30
N ARG A 523 -27.95 -11.68 9.98
CA ARG A 523 -28.82 -10.67 9.40
C ARG A 523 -28.17 -9.29 9.51
N SER A 524 -28.50 -8.47 8.53
CA SER A 524 -28.09 -7.09 8.41
C SER A 524 -29.33 -6.22 8.26
N HIS A 525 -29.18 -4.90 8.34
CA HIS A 525 -30.29 -3.98 8.05
C HIS A 525 -30.77 -4.06 6.58
N VAL A 526 -29.99 -4.73 5.71
CA VAL A 526 -30.25 -5.02 4.30
C VAL A 526 -29.82 -6.47 3.98
N ASP A 527 -30.44 -7.17 3.03
CA ASP A 527 -29.97 -8.49 2.61
C ASP A 527 -28.52 -8.41 2.10
N ILE A 528 -27.59 -9.13 2.76
CA ILE A 528 -26.18 -9.20 2.37
C ILE A 528 -26.02 -10.39 1.41
N GLU A 529 -25.90 -10.10 0.12
CA GLU A 529 -25.45 -11.08 -0.89
C GLU A 529 -23.96 -11.42 -0.70
N HIS A 530 -23.15 -10.40 -0.41
CA HIS A 530 -21.72 -10.48 -0.07
C HIS A 530 -21.33 -9.26 0.77
N ASN A 531 -20.30 -9.38 1.61
CA ASN A 531 -19.75 -8.26 2.38
C ASN A 531 -18.26 -8.00 2.09
N SER A 532 -17.86 -8.20 0.84
CA SER A 532 -16.50 -8.00 0.35
C SER A 532 -16.42 -6.78 -0.58
N ARG A 533 -15.29 -6.09 -0.55
CA ARG A 533 -14.93 -5.06 -1.53
C ARG A 533 -14.31 -5.71 -2.77
N PRO A 534 -14.62 -5.23 -4.00
CA PRO A 534 -13.97 -5.71 -5.21
C PRO A 534 -12.44 -5.54 -5.16
N VAL A 535 -11.70 -6.44 -5.81
CA VAL A 535 -10.24 -6.33 -5.93
C VAL A 535 -9.84 -5.01 -6.63
N GLN A 536 -8.83 -4.36 -6.07
CA GLN A 536 -8.36 -3.05 -6.47
C GLN A 536 -7.08 -3.16 -7.31
N PRO A 537 -6.83 -2.22 -8.23
CA PRO A 537 -5.61 -2.23 -9.02
C PRO A 537 -4.32 -2.19 -8.17
N LEU A 538 -3.31 -2.95 -8.59
CA LEU A 538 -2.04 -3.02 -7.87
C LEU A 538 -1.25 -1.69 -7.93
N ASN A 539 -1.47 -0.86 -8.96
CA ASN A 539 -0.86 0.47 -9.13
C ASN A 539 0.67 0.49 -8.95
N ARG A 540 1.36 -0.52 -9.53
CA ARG A 540 2.82 -0.71 -9.47
C ARG A 540 3.39 -1.04 -8.09
N ARG A 541 2.55 -1.33 -7.08
CA ARG A 541 3.02 -1.88 -5.80
C ARG A 541 3.64 -3.25 -6.04
N LYS A 542 4.63 -3.61 -5.24
CA LYS A 542 5.21 -4.95 -5.24
C LYS A 542 4.51 -5.81 -4.21
N ILE A 543 4.22 -7.06 -4.57
CA ILE A 543 3.73 -8.07 -3.64
C ILE A 543 4.92 -8.94 -3.28
N SER A 544 5.34 -8.88 -2.02
CA SER A 544 6.37 -9.77 -1.50
C SER A 544 5.73 -11.10 -1.13
N PHE A 545 6.16 -12.20 -1.74
CA PHE A 545 5.74 -13.53 -1.35
C PHE A 545 6.84 -14.22 -0.55
N ARG A 546 6.54 -14.52 0.71
CA ARG A 546 7.32 -15.47 1.50
C ARG A 546 6.71 -16.86 1.24
N PRO A 547 7.39 -17.77 0.56
CA PRO A 547 6.93 -19.15 0.48
C PRO A 547 7.08 -19.84 1.84
N SER A 548 6.29 -20.88 2.09
CA SER A 548 6.30 -21.73 3.29
C SER A 548 7.57 -22.56 3.35
N THR A 549 8.73 -21.92 3.42
CA THR A 549 9.98 -22.62 3.15
C THR A 549 9.82 -23.51 1.91
N ILE A 550 9.44 -22.94 0.77
CA ILE A 550 9.94 -23.48 -0.52
C ILE A 550 11.40 -22.99 -0.66
N VAL A 551 12.17 -23.22 0.37
CA VAL A 551 13.35 -24.04 0.22
C VAL A 551 13.09 -25.16 1.21
N LYS A 552 12.55 -26.31 0.75
CA LYS A 552 12.83 -27.59 1.44
C LYS A 552 14.29 -27.46 1.86
N MET A 553 14.60 -27.57 3.15
CA MET A 553 15.96 -27.40 3.65
C MET A 553 16.84 -28.38 2.88
N ARG A 554 17.38 -27.90 1.76
CA ARG A 554 18.06 -28.76 0.82
C ARG A 554 19.46 -28.80 1.31
N TYR A 555 19.80 -29.91 1.96
CA TYR A 555 21.16 -30.18 2.30
C TYR A 555 21.96 -30.25 1.02
N THR A 556 23.08 -29.55 1.06
CA THR A 556 24.00 -29.43 -0.07
C THR A 556 25.27 -30.20 0.19
N HIS A 557 25.68 -30.31 1.46
CA HIS A 557 26.88 -31.02 1.88
C HIS A 557 26.57 -31.87 3.12
N ALA A 558 27.32 -32.95 3.31
CA ALA A 558 27.37 -33.69 4.56
C ALA A 558 28.83 -33.90 4.94
N ILE A 559 29.17 -33.57 6.19
CA ILE A 559 30.50 -33.82 6.74
C ILE A 559 30.46 -35.16 7.46
N VAL A 560 31.34 -36.08 7.06
CA VAL A 560 31.44 -37.43 7.62
C VAL A 560 32.88 -37.69 8.04
N VAL A 561 33.09 -38.55 9.04
CA VAL A 561 34.44 -38.94 9.51
C VAL A 561 34.68 -40.39 9.15
N ARG A 562 35.75 -40.67 8.40
CA ARG A 562 36.08 -42.04 7.99
C ARG A 562 36.40 -42.92 9.20
N ILE A 563 35.91 -44.16 9.19
CA ILE A 563 36.23 -45.15 10.23
C ILE A 563 37.69 -45.64 10.06
N PRO A 564 38.56 -45.49 11.07
CA PRO A 564 39.95 -45.97 11.00
C PRO A 564 40.06 -47.50 11.16
N ASP A 565 41.25 -48.04 10.87
CA ASP A 565 41.56 -49.47 11.02
C ASP A 565 41.49 -50.00 12.45
N LYS A 566 41.56 -49.11 13.44
CA LYS A 566 41.44 -49.43 14.86
C LYS A 566 40.64 -48.35 15.55
N VAL A 567 39.65 -48.73 16.35
CA VAL A 567 38.81 -47.81 17.12
C VAL A 567 38.80 -48.23 18.58
N LYS A 568 38.95 -47.27 19.49
CA LYS A 568 38.89 -47.49 20.94
C LYS A 568 37.45 -47.37 21.44
N PHE A 569 36.88 -48.48 21.87
CA PHE A 569 35.56 -48.54 22.51
C PHE A 569 35.69 -48.44 24.04
N GLU A 570 34.77 -47.72 24.68
CA GLU A 570 34.66 -47.72 26.14
C GLU A 570 34.36 -49.14 26.65
N ASP A 571 33.45 -49.85 25.98
CA ASP A 571 33.21 -51.28 26.22
C ASP A 571 34.11 -52.13 25.32
N LYS A 572 35.18 -52.68 25.92
CA LYS A 572 36.14 -53.56 25.24
C LYS A 572 35.51 -54.85 24.70
N LYS A 573 34.42 -55.35 25.30
CA LYS A 573 33.73 -56.55 24.80
C LYS A 573 32.95 -56.21 23.53
N LEU A 574 32.23 -55.09 23.56
CA LEU A 574 31.54 -54.58 22.37
C LEU A 574 32.53 -54.35 21.24
N GLY A 575 33.65 -53.67 21.49
CA GLY A 575 34.65 -53.38 20.45
C GLY A 575 35.28 -54.61 19.81
N LYS A 576 35.33 -55.76 20.49
CA LYS A 576 35.79 -57.04 19.90
C LYS A 576 34.74 -57.70 19.01
N SER A 577 33.48 -57.33 19.15
CA SER A 577 32.35 -57.90 18.39
C SER A 577 31.98 -57.09 17.14
N VAL A 578 32.67 -55.97 16.90
CA VAL A 578 32.45 -55.10 15.74
C VAL A 578 33.33 -55.56 14.59
N ASP A 579 32.71 -55.81 13.44
CA ASP A 579 33.42 -56.00 12.19
C ASP A 579 33.70 -54.63 11.55
N LEU A 580 34.95 -54.17 11.66
CA LEU A 580 35.37 -52.86 11.14
C LEU A 580 35.33 -52.80 9.60
N ALA A 581 35.50 -53.92 8.90
CA ALA A 581 35.44 -53.94 7.45
C ALA A 581 33.98 -53.79 6.98
N ALA A 582 33.07 -54.53 7.61
CA ALA A 582 31.63 -54.38 7.36
C ALA A 582 31.12 -52.99 7.76
N ALA A 583 31.55 -52.44 8.90
CA ALA A 583 31.15 -51.09 9.32
C ALA A 583 31.60 -49.99 8.34
N ARG A 584 32.81 -50.11 7.76
CA ARG A 584 33.28 -49.20 6.71
C ARG A 584 32.44 -49.29 5.45
N LYS A 585 32.08 -50.51 5.05
CA LYS A 585 31.20 -50.73 3.91
C LYS A 585 29.82 -50.12 4.14
N GLU A 586 29.23 -50.33 5.31
CA GLU A 586 27.94 -49.72 5.68
C GLU A 586 28.01 -48.18 5.72
N GLN A 587 29.15 -47.59 6.14
CA GLN A 587 29.38 -46.15 6.06
C GLN A 587 29.48 -45.65 4.60
N GLU A 588 30.15 -46.41 3.73
CA GLU A 588 30.25 -46.09 2.30
C GLU A 588 28.89 -46.15 1.61
N ASP A 589 28.08 -47.18 1.89
CA ASP A 589 26.71 -47.32 1.39
C ASP A 589 25.84 -46.14 1.84
N LEU A 590 25.96 -45.70 3.10
CA LEU A 590 25.28 -44.49 3.61
C LEU A 590 25.74 -43.23 2.87
N ASN A 591 27.04 -43.06 2.64
CA ASN A 591 27.59 -41.90 1.94
C ASN A 591 27.10 -41.86 0.48
N GLU A 592 27.04 -43.01 -0.19
CA GLU A 592 26.52 -43.12 -1.56
C GLU A 592 25.03 -42.78 -1.62
N THR A 593 24.23 -43.30 -0.67
CA THR A 593 22.82 -42.94 -0.51
C THR A 593 22.63 -41.43 -0.28
N LEU A 594 23.50 -40.78 0.51
CA LEU A 594 23.48 -39.33 0.70
C LEU A 594 23.85 -38.55 -0.59
N ARG A 595 24.80 -39.06 -1.38
CA ARG A 595 25.16 -38.47 -2.70
C ARG A 595 24.00 -38.52 -3.67
N GLU A 596 23.35 -39.67 -3.78
CA GLU A 596 22.18 -39.86 -4.61
C GLU A 596 21.03 -38.93 -4.18
N ALA A 597 20.90 -38.63 -2.88
CA ALA A 597 19.91 -37.70 -2.34
C ALA A 597 20.24 -36.22 -2.66
N GLY A 598 21.33 -35.95 -3.40
CA GLY A 598 21.74 -34.63 -3.86
C GLY A 598 22.62 -33.87 -2.87
N VAL A 599 23.43 -34.59 -2.07
CA VAL A 599 24.32 -34.01 -1.06
C VAL A 599 25.79 -34.32 -1.38
N GLU A 600 26.66 -33.31 -1.37
CA GLU A 600 28.10 -33.48 -1.55
C GLU A 600 28.77 -33.98 -0.24
N ILE A 601 29.55 -35.05 -0.31
CA ILE A 601 30.17 -35.63 0.88
C ILE A 601 31.56 -35.05 1.09
N ILE A 602 31.78 -34.45 2.27
CA ILE A 602 33.09 -34.00 2.74
C ILE A 602 33.60 -35.03 3.75
N GLU A 603 34.52 -35.87 3.31
CA GLU A 603 35.10 -36.92 4.14
C GLU A 603 36.32 -36.42 4.90
N LEU A 604 36.22 -36.41 6.22
CA LEU A 604 37.34 -36.11 7.09
C LEU A 604 38.21 -37.36 7.33
N ALA A 605 39.53 -37.16 7.37
CA ALA A 605 40.45 -38.21 7.75
C ALA A 605 40.24 -38.62 9.23
N PRO A 606 40.46 -39.91 9.58
CA PRO A 606 40.42 -40.36 10.96
C PRO A 606 41.49 -39.67 11.81
N ASP A 607 41.24 -39.52 13.12
CA ASP A 607 42.26 -39.04 14.06
C ASP A 607 43.34 -40.12 14.29
N GLU A 608 44.58 -39.82 13.90
CA GLU A 608 45.71 -40.74 14.01
C GLU A 608 46.21 -40.92 15.46
N ASN A 609 45.90 -39.99 16.38
CA ASN A 609 46.51 -39.95 17.71
C ASN A 609 45.66 -40.66 18.80
N ALA A 610 44.34 -40.75 18.64
CA ALA A 610 43.46 -41.58 19.49
C ALA A 610 42.02 -41.66 18.93
N PRO A 611 41.69 -42.61 18.03
CA PRO A 611 40.35 -42.73 17.48
C PRO A 611 39.40 -43.39 18.48
N GLU A 612 39.00 -42.62 19.48
CA GLU A 612 37.88 -42.98 20.35
C GLU A 612 36.58 -42.88 19.54
N VAL A 613 35.61 -43.75 19.85
CA VAL A 613 34.36 -43.86 19.08
C VAL A 613 33.66 -42.52 18.87
N PHE A 614 33.68 -41.62 19.86
CA PHE A 614 33.03 -40.31 19.75
C PHE A 614 33.66 -39.35 18.73
N SER A 615 34.91 -39.57 18.31
CA SER A 615 35.56 -38.75 17.27
C SER A 615 34.91 -38.96 15.88
N LEU A 616 34.10 -40.01 15.75
CA LEU A 616 33.37 -40.36 14.53
C LEU A 616 32.01 -39.64 14.42
N PHE A 617 31.63 -38.81 15.39
CA PHE A 617 30.27 -38.24 15.46
C PHE A 617 30.23 -36.73 15.15
N PRO A 618 30.33 -36.29 13.88
CA PRO A 618 30.31 -34.88 13.54
C PRO A 618 29.01 -34.16 13.94
N ASP A 619 27.87 -34.85 13.99
CA ASP A 619 26.58 -34.29 14.47
C ASP A 619 26.63 -33.86 15.95
N ASP A 620 27.41 -34.57 16.77
CA ASP A 620 27.57 -34.22 18.18
C ASP A 620 28.57 -33.07 18.40
N ALA A 621 29.32 -32.65 17.38
CA ALA A 621 30.33 -31.58 17.47
C ALA A 621 29.77 -30.20 17.13
N VAL A 622 28.74 -30.12 16.29
CA VAL A 622 28.12 -28.87 15.84
C VAL A 622 26.63 -29.09 15.56
N ILE A 623 25.79 -28.17 16.04
CA ILE A 623 24.38 -28.06 15.66
C ILE A 623 24.26 -27.03 14.55
N ILE A 624 23.60 -27.37 13.45
CA ILE A 624 23.37 -26.44 12.34
C ILE A 624 21.89 -26.22 12.15
N VAL A 625 21.45 -24.97 12.26
CA VAL A 625 20.06 -24.56 12.00
C VAL A 625 20.08 -23.32 11.11
N ASN A 626 19.40 -23.41 9.96
CA ASN A 626 19.27 -22.31 8.99
C ASN A 626 20.60 -21.64 8.61
N GLY A 627 21.69 -22.42 8.53
CA GLY A 627 23.02 -21.96 8.18
C GLY A 627 23.83 -21.34 9.32
N THR A 628 23.26 -21.20 10.52
CA THR A 628 24.01 -20.86 11.73
C THR A 628 24.50 -22.14 12.38
N ALA A 629 25.81 -22.24 12.60
CA ALA A 629 26.50 -23.35 13.22
C ALA A 629 26.83 -23.02 14.67
N LEU A 630 26.29 -23.78 15.62
CA LEU A 630 26.60 -23.71 17.04
C LEU A 630 27.50 -24.88 17.41
N VAL A 631 28.75 -24.60 17.74
CA VAL A 631 29.71 -25.61 18.19
C VAL A 631 29.31 -26.06 19.58
N THR A 632 29.17 -27.36 19.76
CA THR A 632 28.65 -27.99 20.98
C THR A 632 29.76 -28.17 22.03
N ARG A 633 29.36 -28.60 23.24
CA ARG A 633 30.27 -28.97 24.34
C ARG A 633 29.79 -30.29 24.94
N PRO A 634 30.09 -31.43 24.30
CA PRO A 634 29.66 -32.72 24.79
C PRO A 634 30.36 -33.07 26.10
N LYS A 635 29.71 -33.89 26.93
CA LYS A 635 30.27 -34.31 28.22
C LYS A 635 31.55 -35.11 28.07
N LYS A 636 31.66 -35.85 26.96
CA LYS A 636 32.81 -36.68 26.61
C LYS A 636 33.26 -36.41 25.17
N GLY A 637 34.55 -36.18 25.00
CA GLY A 637 35.29 -36.60 23.82
C GLY A 637 35.20 -35.78 22.52
N ASN A 638 34.06 -35.18 22.16
CA ASN A 638 33.92 -34.60 20.81
C ASN A 638 34.48 -33.18 20.64
N THR A 639 35.09 -32.59 21.67
CA THR A 639 35.73 -31.26 21.56
C THR A 639 36.99 -31.26 20.71
N THR A 640 37.57 -32.43 20.42
CA THR A 640 38.83 -32.57 19.68
C THR A 640 38.67 -32.31 18.18
N ARG A 641 37.51 -32.62 17.58
CA ARG A 641 37.26 -32.48 16.14
C ARG A 641 36.59 -31.17 15.75
N SER A 642 36.04 -30.43 16.73
CA SER A 642 35.41 -29.14 16.49
C SER A 642 36.29 -28.16 15.70
N PRO A 643 37.62 -28.06 15.90
CA PRO A 643 38.47 -27.17 15.10
C PRO A 643 38.49 -27.48 13.59
N GLU A 644 38.56 -28.76 13.22
CA GLU A 644 38.56 -29.20 11.82
C GLU A 644 37.21 -28.92 11.15
N ILE A 645 36.12 -29.27 11.84
CA ILE A 645 34.76 -29.04 11.35
C ILE A 645 34.49 -27.53 11.21
N LYS A 646 34.92 -26.71 12.18
CA LYS A 646 34.84 -25.24 12.09
C LYS A 646 35.54 -24.69 10.85
N LEU A 647 36.70 -25.24 10.49
CA LEU A 647 37.43 -24.79 9.30
C LEU A 647 36.60 -24.99 8.04
N ILE A 648 35.98 -26.16 7.88
CA ILE A 648 35.08 -26.46 6.76
C ILE A 648 33.85 -25.55 6.80
N LEU A 649 33.27 -25.34 7.98
CA LEU A 649 32.06 -24.53 8.13
C LEU A 649 32.27 -23.05 7.82
N LYS A 650 33.51 -22.53 7.77
CA LYS A 650 33.77 -21.15 7.34
C LYS A 650 33.27 -20.89 5.92
N ASP A 651 33.27 -21.91 5.07
CA ASP A 651 32.86 -21.81 3.67
C ASP A 651 31.42 -22.29 3.42
N LEU A 652 30.80 -22.95 4.41
CA LEU A 652 29.47 -23.56 4.27
C LEU A 652 28.40 -22.89 5.14
N ALA A 653 28.75 -22.44 6.35
CA ALA A 653 27.84 -21.82 7.29
C ALA A 653 27.82 -20.30 7.11
N TRP A 654 26.67 -19.69 7.40
CA TRP A 654 26.51 -18.24 7.47
C TRP A 654 27.28 -17.64 8.65
N GLN A 655 27.20 -18.30 9.81
CA GLN A 655 27.85 -17.88 11.04
C GLN A 655 28.22 -19.10 11.86
N ILE A 656 29.35 -19.00 12.56
CA ILE A 656 29.81 -20.00 13.53
C ILE A 656 29.83 -19.36 14.91
N LEU A 657 29.21 -20.02 15.87
CA LEU A 657 29.09 -19.59 17.26
C LEU A 657 29.65 -20.68 18.19
N GLU A 658 30.26 -20.25 19.28
CA GLU A 658 30.80 -21.14 20.30
C GLU A 658 29.83 -21.24 21.47
N THR A 659 29.61 -22.46 21.96
CA THR A 659 28.89 -22.65 23.23
C THR A 659 29.78 -22.16 24.39
N PRO A 660 29.28 -21.31 25.30
CA PRO A 660 30.04 -20.81 26.45
C PRO A 660 30.39 -21.94 27.43
N GLU A 661 31.39 -21.72 28.27
CA GLU A 661 31.78 -22.67 29.34
C GLU A 661 30.68 -22.83 30.39
N THR A 662 30.07 -21.71 30.73
CA THR A 662 29.06 -21.63 31.78
C THR A 662 27.90 -20.77 31.31
N GLU A 663 26.69 -21.16 31.68
CA GLU A 663 25.47 -20.37 31.54
C GLU A 663 24.85 -20.27 32.93
N HIS A 664 24.54 -19.06 33.38
CA HIS A 664 24.06 -18.80 34.76
C HIS A 664 24.93 -19.42 35.87
N GLY A 665 26.25 -19.41 35.71
CA GLY A 665 27.21 -19.92 36.70
C GLY A 665 27.33 -21.44 36.79
N LYS A 666 26.71 -22.19 35.87
CA LYS A 666 26.79 -23.65 35.80
C LYS A 666 27.41 -24.09 34.48
N THR A 667 28.18 -25.18 34.51
CA THR A 667 28.83 -25.74 33.31
C THR A 667 27.81 -26.14 32.26
N VAL A 668 28.07 -25.76 31.01
CA VAL A 668 27.23 -26.13 29.86
C VAL A 668 27.63 -27.50 29.32
N VAL A 669 26.65 -28.38 29.13
CA VAL A 669 26.82 -29.64 28.39
C VAL A 669 25.79 -29.67 27.27
N LEU A 670 26.24 -29.83 26.03
CA LEU A 670 25.40 -29.82 24.83
C LEU A 670 25.90 -30.87 23.84
N GLU A 671 25.02 -31.74 23.37
CA GLU A 671 25.28 -32.80 22.38
C GLU A 671 24.28 -32.65 21.24
N GLY A 672 24.74 -32.64 19.99
CA GLY A 672 23.86 -32.42 18.83
C GLY A 672 22.83 -33.54 18.62
N SER A 673 23.12 -34.76 19.05
CA SER A 673 22.16 -35.88 19.03
C SER A 673 21.00 -35.71 20.01
N ASP A 674 21.10 -34.81 21.00
CA ASP A 674 19.98 -34.41 21.85
C ASP A 674 19.16 -33.25 21.26
N VAL A 675 19.57 -32.65 20.15
CA VAL A 675 18.92 -31.49 19.53
C VAL A 675 18.22 -31.87 18.24
N LEU A 676 16.90 -31.91 18.26
CA LEU A 676 16.06 -32.24 17.10
C LEU A 676 15.43 -30.97 16.53
N PHE A 677 15.93 -30.52 15.36
CA PHE A 677 15.30 -29.45 14.59
C PHE A 677 14.29 -30.03 13.60
N THR A 678 13.03 -29.60 13.68
CA THR A 678 11.93 -30.13 12.85
C THR A 678 11.70 -29.36 11.55
N GLY A 679 12.47 -28.28 11.32
CA GLY A 679 12.17 -27.27 10.31
C GLY A 679 11.32 -26.11 10.86
N LYS A 680 10.57 -26.33 11.96
CA LYS A 680 9.65 -25.33 12.54
C LYS A 680 10.02 -24.93 13.98
N GLU A 681 10.52 -25.87 14.77
CA GLU A 681 10.99 -25.66 16.13
C GLU A 681 12.15 -26.61 16.48
N ILE A 682 12.78 -26.38 17.63
CA ILE A 682 13.91 -27.18 18.13
C ILE A 682 13.49 -27.83 19.45
N PHE A 683 13.59 -29.16 19.52
CA PHE A 683 13.47 -29.90 20.77
C PHE A 683 14.85 -30.25 21.31
N VAL A 684 15.08 -30.04 22.61
CA VAL A 684 16.36 -30.33 23.26
C VAL A 684 16.15 -31.35 24.38
N GLY A 685 16.71 -32.53 24.24
CA GLY A 685 16.62 -33.61 25.24
C GLY A 685 17.51 -33.34 26.45
N ILE A 686 16.91 -33.24 27.64
CA ILE A 686 17.63 -33.02 28.89
C ILE A 686 17.81 -34.34 29.63
N ARG A 687 19.05 -34.81 29.77
CA ARG A 687 19.36 -36.10 30.41
C ARG A 687 20.66 -36.07 31.23
N LYS A 688 20.74 -36.94 32.26
CA LYS A 688 21.80 -36.95 33.28
C LYS A 688 23.24 -37.07 32.74
N ASN A 689 23.42 -37.77 31.61
CA ASN A 689 24.72 -38.05 30.99
C ASN A 689 24.81 -37.53 29.56
N GLY A 690 24.14 -36.42 29.27
CA GLY A 690 24.17 -35.73 27.99
C GLY A 690 23.87 -34.26 28.19
N THR A 691 23.09 -33.69 27.28
CA THR A 691 22.71 -32.27 27.33
C THR A 691 22.00 -31.90 28.64
N ASN A 692 22.43 -30.80 29.26
CA ASN A 692 21.81 -30.24 30.46
C ASN A 692 20.91 -29.04 30.13
N MET A 693 20.21 -28.51 31.14
CA MET A 693 19.30 -27.36 30.97
C MET A 693 20.05 -26.13 30.45
N GLU A 694 21.27 -25.92 30.93
CA GLU A 694 22.15 -24.84 30.51
C GLU A 694 22.49 -24.93 29.01
N GLY A 695 22.72 -26.13 28.49
CA GLY A 695 22.88 -26.36 27.04
C GLY A 695 21.62 -25.99 26.25
N ALA A 696 20.43 -26.35 26.74
CA ALA A 696 19.17 -25.97 26.10
C ALA A 696 18.94 -24.45 26.10
N LEU A 697 19.31 -23.75 27.17
CA LEU A 697 19.24 -22.29 27.24
C LEU A 697 20.17 -21.62 26.21
N VAL A 698 21.38 -22.16 26.03
CA VAL A 698 22.30 -21.68 24.98
C VAL A 698 21.69 -21.86 23.59
N VAL A 699 21.05 -23.01 23.31
CA VAL A 699 20.33 -23.23 22.03
C VAL A 699 19.21 -22.20 21.85
N GLY A 700 18.38 -21.97 22.87
CA GLY A 700 17.32 -20.97 22.86
C GLY A 700 17.81 -19.54 22.60
N ARG A 701 18.93 -19.16 23.23
CA ARG A 701 19.56 -17.85 23.01
C ARG A 701 20.20 -17.73 21.63
N THR A 702 20.75 -18.83 21.11
CA THR A 702 21.44 -18.86 19.82
C THR A 702 20.45 -18.77 18.65
N PHE A 703 19.27 -19.37 18.80
CA PHE A 703 18.23 -19.40 17.79
C PHE A 703 16.94 -18.72 18.30
N PRO A 704 16.97 -17.40 18.60
CA PRO A 704 15.86 -16.71 19.25
C PRO A 704 14.59 -16.68 18.41
N ASP A 705 14.72 -16.80 17.09
CA ASP A 705 13.60 -16.79 16.14
C ASP A 705 12.91 -18.16 16.01
N ILE A 706 13.43 -19.20 16.68
CA ILE A 706 12.91 -20.56 16.60
C ILE A 706 12.49 -21.00 18.01
N PRO A 707 11.24 -21.47 18.21
CA PRO A 707 10.84 -22.02 19.50
C PRO A 707 11.78 -23.15 19.91
N VAL A 708 12.34 -23.07 21.11
CA VAL A 708 13.22 -24.09 21.67
C VAL A 708 12.55 -24.69 22.90
N VAL A 709 12.30 -25.99 22.85
CA VAL A 709 11.53 -26.72 23.86
C VAL A 709 12.42 -27.76 24.55
N PRO A 710 12.77 -27.57 25.83
CA PRO A 710 13.56 -28.55 26.58
C PRO A 710 12.68 -29.72 27.05
N ILE A 711 13.02 -30.94 26.65
CA ILE A 711 12.28 -32.16 27.01
C ILE A 711 13.06 -32.96 28.05
N GLN A 712 12.54 -33.03 29.27
CA GLN A 712 13.16 -33.83 30.34
C GLN A 712 13.01 -35.33 30.07
N MET A 713 14.13 -36.04 29.96
CA MET A 713 14.20 -37.47 29.67
C MET A 713 14.72 -38.26 30.88
N ASN A 714 14.21 -39.49 31.06
CA ASN A 714 14.72 -40.48 32.02
C ASN A 714 15.68 -41.48 31.36
N GLY A 715 15.55 -41.65 30.03
CA GLY A 715 16.42 -42.50 29.21
C GLY A 715 17.89 -42.08 29.22
N LYS A 716 18.77 -43.04 28.92
CA LYS A 716 20.23 -42.80 28.79
C LYS A 716 20.63 -42.39 27.36
N LEU A 717 19.85 -42.81 26.38
CA LEU A 717 20.08 -42.59 24.95
C LEU A 717 19.66 -41.17 24.55
N PRO A 718 20.23 -40.62 23.47
CA PRO A 718 19.96 -39.26 23.03
C PRO A 718 18.54 -39.08 22.49
N LEU A 719 18.05 -37.84 22.44
CA LEU A 719 16.68 -37.54 21.98
C LEU A 719 16.37 -38.14 20.60
N LYS A 720 17.27 -37.96 19.64
CA LYS A 720 17.11 -38.45 18.26
C LYS A 720 17.04 -40.00 18.15
N PHE A 721 17.31 -40.74 19.23
CA PHE A 721 17.06 -42.20 19.25
C PHE A 721 15.58 -42.52 19.42
N TYR A 722 14.87 -41.74 20.23
CA TYR A 722 13.47 -41.99 20.58
C TYR A 722 12.48 -41.34 19.61
N VAL A 723 12.91 -40.26 18.95
CA VAL A 723 12.10 -39.50 17.98
C VAL A 723 12.98 -38.98 16.84
N SER A 724 12.55 -39.19 15.60
CA SER A 724 13.20 -38.64 14.39
C SER A 724 12.21 -37.90 13.50
N VAL A 725 12.72 -37.09 12.58
CA VAL A 725 11.90 -36.41 11.55
C VAL A 725 11.95 -37.27 10.29
N ALA A 726 10.81 -37.82 9.88
CA ALA A 726 10.71 -38.66 8.68
C ALA A 726 10.38 -37.86 7.42
N ALA A 727 9.58 -36.80 7.58
CA ALA A 727 9.24 -35.85 6.53
C ALA A 727 8.84 -34.52 7.17
N ASP A 728 8.64 -33.47 6.36
CA ASP A 728 8.11 -32.21 6.89
C ASP A 728 6.77 -32.44 7.62
N GLY A 729 6.71 -32.00 8.88
CA GLY A 729 5.55 -32.19 9.73
C GLY A 729 5.28 -33.63 10.21
N VAL A 730 6.16 -34.60 9.92
CA VAL A 730 6.00 -36.01 10.33
C VAL A 730 7.15 -36.46 11.22
N LEU A 731 6.82 -36.84 12.46
CA LEU A 731 7.75 -37.43 13.42
C LEU A 731 7.56 -38.94 13.49
N THR A 732 8.65 -39.69 13.64
CA THR A 732 8.62 -41.12 13.97
C THR A 732 8.93 -41.33 15.44
N THR A 733 8.28 -42.33 16.02
CA THR A 733 8.55 -42.77 17.40
C THR A 733 8.17 -44.24 17.56
N SER A 734 8.55 -44.88 18.65
CA SER A 734 8.22 -46.28 18.92
C SER A 734 7.14 -46.44 20.00
N THR A 735 6.72 -47.67 20.22
CA THR A 735 5.81 -48.06 21.31
C THR A 735 6.51 -48.19 22.67
N ASN A 736 7.82 -47.93 22.75
CA ASN A 736 8.58 -47.99 24.00
C ASN A 736 8.04 -46.98 25.03
N LYS A 737 7.99 -47.39 26.30
CA LYS A 737 7.47 -46.56 27.41
C LYS A 737 8.13 -45.18 27.50
N GLU A 738 9.45 -45.10 27.35
CA GLU A 738 10.19 -43.85 27.37
C GLU A 738 9.93 -43.02 26.10
N ALA A 739 9.88 -43.65 24.92
CA ALA A 739 9.53 -42.97 23.67
C ALA A 739 8.12 -42.35 23.72
N VAL A 740 7.14 -43.10 24.24
CA VAL A 740 5.76 -42.63 24.45
C VAL A 740 5.73 -41.46 25.43
N ASN A 741 6.50 -41.50 26.53
CA ASN A 741 6.59 -40.39 27.48
C ASN A 741 7.19 -39.14 26.83
N ILE A 742 8.28 -39.29 26.07
CA ILE A 742 8.93 -38.22 25.32
C ILE A 742 7.95 -37.62 24.31
N ARG A 743 7.31 -38.45 23.49
CA ARG A 743 6.26 -38.05 22.53
C ARG A 743 5.15 -37.27 23.22
N THR A 744 4.64 -37.76 24.36
CA THR A 744 3.53 -37.10 25.07
C THR A 744 3.94 -35.71 25.59
N LYS A 745 5.18 -35.57 26.07
CA LYS A 745 5.73 -34.26 26.47
C LYS A 745 5.92 -33.34 25.28
N MET A 746 6.47 -33.85 24.18
CA MET A 746 6.61 -33.11 22.93
C MET A 746 5.25 -32.65 22.42
N GLU A 747 4.23 -33.52 22.33
CA GLU A 747 2.88 -33.13 21.89
C GLU A 747 2.24 -32.06 22.79
N ARG A 748 2.54 -32.07 24.09
CA ARG A 748 2.03 -31.08 25.06
C ARG A 748 2.73 -29.73 24.95
N GLU A 749 4.04 -29.73 24.70
CA GLU A 749 4.88 -28.52 24.73
C GLU A 749 5.20 -27.96 23.34
N ALA A 750 4.99 -28.76 22.29
CA ALA A 750 5.22 -28.38 20.91
C ALA A 750 4.39 -27.16 20.54
N SER A 751 5.04 -26.28 19.80
CA SER A 751 4.33 -25.19 19.16
C SER A 751 3.57 -25.64 17.92
N TYR A 752 3.97 -26.74 17.28
CA TYR A 752 3.32 -27.21 16.06
C TYR A 752 2.70 -28.58 16.27
N ARG A 753 1.62 -28.85 15.53
CA ARG A 753 1.05 -30.20 15.46
C ARG A 753 1.81 -31.01 14.43
N TYR A 754 2.40 -32.12 14.88
CA TYR A 754 3.05 -33.10 14.02
C TYR A 754 2.15 -34.31 13.82
N LYS A 755 2.17 -34.86 12.61
CA LYS A 755 1.71 -36.25 12.40
C LYS A 755 2.76 -37.16 13.04
N VAL A 756 2.34 -38.15 13.81
CA VAL A 756 3.24 -39.10 14.48
C VAL A 756 3.07 -40.49 13.87
N LEU A 757 4.13 -40.99 13.25
CA LEU A 757 4.21 -42.35 12.75
C LEU A 757 4.80 -43.26 13.85
N THR A 758 3.97 -44.12 14.43
CA THR A 758 4.39 -45.02 15.51
C THR A 758 4.87 -46.36 14.94
N LEU A 759 6.17 -46.62 15.08
CA LEU A 759 6.89 -47.79 14.59
C LEU A 759 6.91 -48.90 15.65
N GLU A 760 7.07 -50.14 15.20
CA GLU A 760 7.00 -51.31 16.09
C GLU A 760 8.31 -51.54 16.84
N LYS A 761 9.44 -51.27 16.18
CA LYS A 761 10.79 -51.45 16.72
C LYS A 761 11.43 -50.11 17.03
N GLU A 762 12.16 -50.02 18.15
CA GLU A 762 12.87 -48.79 18.55
C GLU A 762 13.97 -48.42 17.56
N GLU A 763 14.67 -49.43 17.04
CA GLU A 763 15.74 -49.28 16.07
C GLU A 763 15.23 -48.72 14.74
N ALA A 764 13.94 -48.91 14.43
CA ALA A 764 13.33 -48.39 13.21
C ALA A 764 13.15 -46.87 13.25
N VAL A 765 13.07 -46.25 14.44
CA VAL A 765 12.97 -44.79 14.60
C VAL A 765 14.19 -44.07 14.04
N ASN A 766 15.32 -44.78 13.94
CA ASN A 766 16.55 -44.27 13.38
C ASN A 766 16.45 -44.08 11.86
N CYS A 767 16.02 -42.89 11.46
CA CYS A 767 15.93 -42.47 10.07
C CYS A 767 16.43 -41.03 9.90
N ILE A 768 16.82 -40.68 8.67
CA ILE A 768 17.36 -39.39 8.31
C ILE A 768 16.56 -38.86 7.12
N SER A 769 15.86 -37.75 7.31
CA SER A 769 15.20 -37.04 6.21
C SER A 769 16.21 -36.10 5.55
N VAL A 770 16.49 -36.34 4.27
CA VAL A 770 17.46 -35.60 3.47
C VAL A 770 16.79 -35.19 2.17
N ASN A 771 16.58 -33.88 1.98
CA ASN A 771 15.94 -33.33 0.79
C ASN A 771 14.55 -33.94 0.56
N ASP A 772 14.40 -34.73 -0.51
CA ASP A 772 13.16 -35.39 -0.89
C ASP A 772 13.16 -36.88 -0.53
N HIS A 773 14.15 -37.34 0.24
CA HIS A 773 14.40 -38.75 0.53
C HIS A 773 14.39 -39.01 2.03
N LEU A 774 13.78 -40.12 2.42
CA LEU A 774 13.86 -40.68 3.75
C LEU A 774 14.81 -41.87 3.73
N ILE A 775 15.96 -41.72 4.39
CA ILE A 775 16.94 -42.79 4.57
C ILE A 775 16.61 -43.54 5.85
N PHE A 776 16.30 -44.83 5.76
CA PHE A 776 15.90 -45.67 6.89
C PHE A 776 16.63 -47.01 6.91
N ARG A 777 16.65 -47.66 8.06
CA ARG A 777 17.30 -48.97 8.24
C ARG A 777 16.43 -50.10 7.69
N THR A 778 16.86 -50.74 6.61
CA THR A 778 16.17 -51.90 6.03
C THR A 778 16.40 -53.17 6.82
N ASP A 779 17.53 -53.28 7.53
CA ASP A 779 17.88 -54.43 8.37
C ASP A 779 16.94 -54.63 9.56
N VAL A 780 16.13 -53.62 9.89
CA VAL A 780 15.12 -53.68 10.96
C VAL A 780 13.78 -54.24 10.47
N GLY A 781 13.48 -54.15 9.17
CA GLY A 781 12.26 -54.71 8.57
C GLY A 781 10.96 -53.98 8.97
N GLU A 782 10.92 -52.65 8.91
CA GLU A 782 9.74 -51.84 9.21
C GLU A 782 8.99 -51.42 7.94
N LEU A 783 7.70 -51.74 7.86
CA LEU A 783 6.85 -51.51 6.68
C LEU A 783 6.04 -50.22 6.75
N LYS A 784 5.85 -49.65 7.95
CA LYS A 784 5.00 -48.46 8.16
C LYS A 784 5.52 -47.20 7.47
N TYR A 785 6.78 -47.18 7.05
CA TYR A 785 7.30 -46.11 6.19
C TYR A 785 6.56 -45.98 4.86
N GLY A 786 5.97 -47.07 4.35
CA GLY A 786 5.11 -47.04 3.16
C GLY A 786 3.81 -46.24 3.31
N LEU A 787 3.46 -45.81 4.53
CA LEU A 787 2.30 -44.96 4.80
C LEU A 787 2.58 -43.46 4.57
N LEU A 788 3.84 -43.09 4.30
CA LEU A 788 4.20 -41.71 4.01
C LEU A 788 3.67 -41.30 2.63
N GLU A 789 2.93 -40.19 2.58
CA GLU A 789 2.42 -39.61 1.34
C GLU A 789 3.61 -39.13 0.47
N ARG A 790 3.54 -39.38 -0.85
CA ARG A 790 4.50 -38.82 -1.82
C ARG A 790 4.41 -37.29 -1.77
N PRO A 791 5.53 -36.55 -1.66
CA PRO A 791 6.71 -36.67 -2.52
C PRO A 791 7.97 -37.32 -1.91
N THR A 792 7.92 -37.83 -0.67
CA THR A 792 9.12 -38.39 -0.01
C THR A 792 9.45 -39.78 -0.55
N GLU A 793 10.63 -39.96 -1.15
CA GLU A 793 11.11 -41.28 -1.59
C GLU A 793 11.75 -42.06 -0.44
N LEU A 794 11.54 -43.38 -0.41
CA LEU A 794 11.99 -44.25 0.69
C LEU A 794 13.25 -45.00 0.28
N TRP A 795 14.38 -44.68 0.90
CA TRP A 795 15.69 -45.25 0.58
C TRP A 795 16.26 -46.02 1.76
N GLY A 796 16.71 -47.23 1.50
CA GLY A 796 17.07 -48.19 2.52
C GLY A 796 18.57 -48.38 2.66
N VAL A 797 19.08 -48.36 3.90
CA VAL A 797 20.48 -48.67 4.22
C VAL A 797 20.57 -49.79 5.26
N THR A 798 21.64 -50.57 5.21
CA THR A 798 21.98 -51.57 6.24
C THR A 798 22.96 -50.96 7.23
N ALA A 799 22.70 -51.03 8.53
CA ALA A 799 23.56 -50.44 9.56
C ALA A 799 23.75 -51.37 10.78
N THR A 800 24.03 -52.64 10.54
CA THR A 800 24.16 -53.68 11.58
C THR A 800 25.44 -53.53 12.42
N GLU A 801 26.54 -53.13 11.79
CA GLU A 801 27.83 -52.92 12.45
C GLU A 801 28.03 -51.43 12.80
N LEU A 802 27.60 -50.52 11.93
CA LEU A 802 27.72 -49.08 12.11
C LEU A 802 26.95 -48.60 13.35
N SER A 803 25.76 -49.16 13.62
CA SER A 803 24.98 -48.82 14.81
C SER A 803 25.62 -49.27 16.14
N LYS A 804 26.60 -50.19 16.12
CA LYS A 804 27.35 -50.60 17.32
C LYS A 804 28.32 -49.53 17.82
N PHE A 805 28.73 -48.59 16.96
CA PHE A 805 29.54 -47.45 17.37
C PHE A 805 28.68 -46.42 18.11
N GLY A 806 27.48 -46.13 17.60
CA GLY A 806 26.57 -45.19 18.23
C GLY A 806 25.23 -45.13 17.51
N VAL A 807 24.20 -44.75 18.26
CA VAL A 807 22.85 -44.50 17.75
C VAL A 807 22.39 -43.09 18.13
N PRO A 808 21.63 -42.40 17.27
CA PRO A 808 21.15 -42.80 15.94
C PRO A 808 22.19 -42.66 14.82
N LEU A 809 21.83 -43.10 13.61
CA LEU A 809 22.63 -43.06 12.37
C LEU A 809 23.00 -41.62 11.98
N SER A 810 22.15 -40.65 12.32
CA SER A 810 22.44 -39.23 12.11
C SER A 810 23.70 -38.76 12.85
N LYS A 811 24.22 -39.51 13.84
CA LYS A 811 25.51 -39.19 14.48
C LYS A 811 26.68 -39.17 13.49
N PHE A 812 26.66 -40.02 12.46
CA PHE A 812 27.79 -40.22 11.54
C PHE A 812 27.89 -39.18 10.43
N CYS A 813 26.89 -38.31 10.28
CA CYS A 813 26.87 -37.28 9.26
C CYS A 813 26.34 -35.95 9.79
N LEU A 814 27.08 -34.87 9.57
CA LEU A 814 26.62 -33.51 9.84
C LEU A 814 26.09 -32.89 8.54
N LEU A 815 24.77 -32.78 8.42
CA LEU A 815 24.11 -32.24 7.24
C LEU A 815 24.18 -30.70 7.21
N VAL A 816 24.56 -30.13 6.07
CA VAL A 816 24.79 -28.69 5.89
C VAL A 816 24.13 -28.15 4.63
N LYS A 817 23.48 -27.00 4.77
CA LYS A 817 23.02 -26.18 3.65
C LYS A 817 23.98 -25.01 3.45
N LYS A 818 24.71 -25.00 2.33
CA LYS A 818 25.58 -23.90 1.91
C LYS A 818 24.73 -22.69 1.57
N ILE A 819 24.87 -21.62 2.33
CA ILE A 819 24.20 -20.35 2.05
C ILE A 819 25.16 -19.48 1.22
N ARG A 820 24.72 -19.03 0.04
CA ARG A 820 25.50 -18.05 -0.75
C ARG A 820 25.60 -16.75 0.06
N SER A 821 26.78 -16.43 0.58
CA SER A 821 26.96 -15.21 1.36
C SER A 821 26.80 -13.95 0.49
N ALA A 822 26.37 -12.85 1.11
CA ALA A 822 26.28 -11.54 0.46
C ALA A 822 27.63 -10.99 -0.07
N LYS A 823 28.77 -11.59 0.32
CA LYS A 823 30.09 -11.21 -0.21
C LYS A 823 30.23 -11.45 -1.72
N ASN A 824 29.38 -12.27 -2.33
CA ASN A 824 29.39 -12.52 -3.78
C ASN A 824 28.33 -11.70 -4.54
N ILE A 825 27.58 -10.81 -3.87
CA ILE A 825 26.50 -9.99 -4.48
C ILE A 825 26.96 -8.55 -4.71
N LEU A 826 28.02 -8.11 -4.04
CA LEU A 826 28.67 -6.83 -4.33
C LEU A 826 29.86 -7.07 -5.26
N PRO A 827 29.93 -6.42 -6.44
CA PRO A 827 31.15 -6.41 -7.21
C PRO A 827 32.23 -5.65 -6.43
N SER A 828 33.44 -6.21 -6.42
CA SER A 828 34.67 -5.57 -5.93
C SER A 828 34.91 -4.20 -6.54
#